data_AF-A0AAX6I2W3-F1
#
_entry.id   AF-A0AAX6I2W3-F1
#
_cell.length_a   1.000
_cell.length_b   1.000
_cell.length_c   1.000
_cell.angle_alpha   90.00
_cell.angle_beta   90.00
_cell.angle_gamma   90.00
#
_symmetry.space_group_name_H-M   'P 1'
#
loop_
_entity.id
_entity.type
_entity.pdbx_description
1 polymer ?
#
loop_
_entity_poly.entity_id
_entity_poly.type
_entity_poly.pdbx_seq_one_letter_code
_entity_poly.pdbx_strand_id
1 'polypeptide(L)'
;MEEVTYYGAVLRFCSHHRLFLLGRSLHRRLLLHHLSHHLHLSNHLINFYSKCNSLASAHRVFDEMPHRNLVSWTALISAYSRRRFPDHCFSLFSSMLSQRLLPNEYALSAVLSASIGSFRGRQVHALATKTSFDHNVTVCNALIAMYSKCPSHASDGWLVFRVMPFRNLITWNSVIAGFPDRSVSLFRCIRRNSSGFDRATLVSVITSCRSFHECLQMHCLAVKCCFDSETLVASALVKAYSGLGGGYRDCYRIFVGAKEKDIVSWIGIMASCVENEPKEAMSLFWELRWKGFIPDRHVLSIAVKACAGFATERHCSAVHSLVLRSGFGDDTIVANALIHAYSRCGSIGLAGHVFEQMVARDLVSWNSLIKALATHGRGREALQAFRSMDIAPDSSTFAGLLTACSHGGLLDEGREIFESLSKVYGIDPHLDHYACMVDILGRAGRLSEAEELIERMPIEPDFVVWSSLLGACSKHREARIGEKAARKLVELDPQRSVGYVMMSNIYCARGSYHDATFVRKEMKEFGVKKELGLSWIGIGNLVHEFSAGGRHHPQIEDIWVELKGHVVRLKKMGYVADTSLVLHEIDEERKEERLLRHSEKLALVFGMMNSSAAQDSLKIMKNIRICKDCHRFMKLSSECIGKEIVVRDSSRFHHFIHGECSCGDYW
;
A
#
# COMPACT_ATOMS: atom_id res chain seq x y z
N MET A 1 31.44 19.60 52.12
CA MET A 1 30.32 18.68 51.84
C MET A 1 29.12 19.42 51.26
N GLU A 2 28.76 20.60 51.79
CA GLU A 2 27.67 21.47 51.29
C GLU A 2 27.86 21.96 49.84
N GLU A 3 29.09 22.24 49.43
CA GLU A 3 29.36 22.73 48.07
C GLU A 3 29.12 21.64 47.00
N VAL A 4 29.48 20.39 47.29
CA VAL A 4 29.29 19.23 46.39
C VAL A 4 27.80 18.89 46.24
N THR A 5 27.01 18.98 47.33
CA THR A 5 25.57 18.76 47.27
C THR A 5 24.85 19.89 46.52
N TYR A 6 25.29 21.14 46.68
CA TYR A 6 24.80 22.29 45.92
C TYR A 6 25.03 22.11 44.41
N TYR A 7 26.28 21.87 43.98
CA TYR A 7 26.58 21.67 42.56
C TYR A 7 25.87 20.43 41.98
N GLY A 8 25.73 19.35 42.75
CA GLY A 8 24.97 18.17 42.36
C GLY A 8 23.47 18.45 42.14
N ALA A 9 22.85 19.32 42.95
CA ALA A 9 21.47 19.75 42.75
C ALA A 9 21.30 20.59 41.47
N VAL A 10 22.21 21.54 41.23
CA VAL A 10 22.17 22.39 40.02
C VAL A 10 22.40 21.57 38.75
N LEU A 11 23.31 20.59 38.76
CA LEU A 11 23.51 19.67 37.62
C LEU A 11 22.28 18.82 37.34
N ARG A 12 21.58 18.33 38.38
CA ARG A 12 20.32 17.59 38.20
C ARG A 12 19.24 18.46 37.59
N PHE A 13 19.12 19.71 38.02
CA PHE A 13 18.21 20.69 37.43
C PHE A 13 18.53 20.93 35.95
N CYS A 14 19.79 21.21 35.61
CA CYS A 14 20.24 21.40 34.23
C CYS A 14 20.00 20.15 33.38
N SER A 15 20.18 18.95 33.95
CA SER A 15 19.92 17.67 33.29
C SER A 15 18.43 17.45 33.00
N HIS A 16 17.56 17.83 33.93
CA HIS A 16 16.11 17.71 33.76
C HIS A 16 15.57 18.62 32.66
N HIS A 17 16.02 19.88 32.64
CA HIS A 17 15.59 20.89 31.66
C HIS A 17 16.46 20.95 30.38
N ARG A 18 17.46 20.07 30.25
CA ARG A 18 18.39 19.99 29.10
C ARG A 18 19.10 21.32 28.79
N LEU A 19 19.43 22.12 29.81
CA LEU A 19 20.06 23.43 29.67
C LEU A 19 21.56 23.31 29.34
N PHE A 20 21.86 23.09 28.06
CA PHE A 20 23.21 22.76 27.59
C PHE A 20 24.26 23.83 27.92
N LEU A 21 23.97 25.11 27.64
CA LEU A 21 24.92 26.21 27.84
C LEU A 21 25.21 26.44 29.34
N LEU A 22 24.17 26.44 30.17
CA LEU A 22 24.29 26.64 31.62
C LEU A 22 25.10 25.51 32.28
N GLY A 23 24.81 24.25 31.92
CA GLY A 23 25.55 23.12 32.46
C GLY A 23 27.00 23.04 31.96
N ARG A 24 27.30 23.52 30.74
CA ARG A 24 28.69 23.64 30.26
C ARG A 24 29.48 24.70 31.05
N SER A 25 28.85 25.85 31.33
CA SER A 25 29.44 26.89 32.18
C SER A 25 29.64 26.41 33.62
N LEU A 26 28.72 25.59 34.15
CA LEU A 26 28.87 24.95 35.45
C LEU A 26 30.02 23.92 35.44
N HIS A 27 30.14 23.09 34.40
CA HIS A 27 31.25 22.15 34.24
C HIS A 27 32.61 22.87 34.22
N ARG A 28 32.71 24.01 33.51
CA ARG A 28 33.93 24.84 33.51
C ARG A 28 34.28 25.36 34.90
N ARG A 29 33.29 25.82 35.68
CA ARG A 29 33.52 26.23 37.08
C ARG A 29 33.98 25.06 37.96
N LEU A 30 33.39 23.87 37.79
CA LEU A 30 33.81 22.68 38.52
C LEU A 30 35.27 22.28 38.21
N LEU A 31 35.73 22.47 36.97
CA LEU A 31 37.14 22.27 36.60
C LEU A 31 38.06 23.30 37.28
N LEU A 32 37.66 24.58 37.31
CA LEU A 32 38.43 25.65 37.96
C LEU A 32 38.58 25.47 39.48
N HIS A 33 37.58 24.90 40.14
CA HIS A 33 37.61 24.61 41.58
C HIS A 33 38.19 23.22 41.92
N HIS A 34 38.72 22.48 40.94
CA HIS A 34 39.21 21.09 41.09
C HIS A 34 38.16 20.10 41.64
N LEU A 35 36.88 20.44 41.56
CA LEU A 35 35.75 19.63 42.05
C LEU A 35 35.24 18.63 40.99
N SER A 36 35.69 18.74 39.74
CA SER A 36 35.30 17.85 38.63
C SER A 36 35.74 16.40 38.80
N HIS A 37 36.77 16.14 39.62
CA HIS A 37 37.27 14.79 39.92
C HIS A 37 36.49 14.09 41.04
N HIS A 38 35.54 14.79 41.68
CA HIS A 38 34.71 14.20 42.72
C HIS A 38 33.67 13.25 42.10
N LEU A 39 33.76 11.95 42.43
CA LEU A 39 32.97 10.85 41.85
C LEU A 39 31.48 11.15 41.64
N HIS A 40 30.82 11.74 42.65
CA HIS A 40 29.40 12.11 42.58
C HIS A 40 29.10 13.20 41.55
N LEU A 41 29.96 14.23 41.42
CA LEU A 41 29.77 15.32 40.47
C LEU A 41 30.08 14.87 39.04
N SER A 42 31.11 14.04 38.85
CA SER A 42 31.42 13.45 37.53
C SER A 42 30.27 12.56 37.04
N ASN A 43 29.66 11.76 37.92
CA ASN A 43 28.47 10.97 37.59
C ASN A 43 27.26 11.84 37.17
N HIS A 44 27.04 12.97 37.85
CA HIS A 44 26.02 13.94 37.46
C HIS A 44 26.32 14.62 36.13
N LEU A 45 27.59 14.92 35.83
CA LEU A 45 28.03 15.48 34.56
C LEU A 45 27.82 14.50 33.39
N ILE A 46 28.14 13.21 33.56
CA ILE A 46 27.86 12.17 32.56
C ILE A 46 26.35 12.12 32.24
N ASN A 47 25.50 12.10 33.26
CA ASN A 47 24.04 12.09 33.06
C ASN A 47 23.51 13.39 32.44
N PHE A 48 24.08 14.55 32.80
CA PHE A 48 23.76 15.84 32.18
C PHE A 48 24.09 15.83 30.69
N TYR A 49 25.33 15.54 30.31
CA TYR A 49 25.75 15.51 28.90
C TYR A 49 25.00 14.45 28.08
N SER A 50 24.70 13.29 28.69
CA SER A 50 23.84 12.27 28.08
C SER A 50 22.46 12.80 27.73
N LYS A 51 21.78 13.49 28.66
CA LYS A 51 20.43 14.05 28.42
C LYS A 51 20.45 15.24 27.44
N CYS A 52 21.54 16.00 27.39
CA CYS A 52 21.75 17.08 26.42
C CYS A 52 22.26 16.62 25.04
N ASN A 53 22.25 15.32 24.75
CA ASN A 53 22.64 14.76 23.46
C ASN A 53 24.13 14.98 23.08
N SER A 54 25.03 15.14 24.06
CA SER A 54 26.48 15.26 23.83
C SER A 54 27.21 14.04 24.39
N LEU A 55 27.18 12.92 23.65
CA LEU A 55 27.85 11.68 24.06
C LEU A 55 29.38 11.84 24.14
N ALA A 56 29.99 12.58 23.22
CA ALA A 56 31.44 12.81 23.24
C ALA A 56 31.90 13.51 24.52
N SER A 57 31.13 14.50 25.00
CA SER A 57 31.44 15.19 26.26
C SER A 57 31.21 14.28 27.47
N ALA A 58 30.16 13.44 27.44
CA ALA A 58 29.90 12.46 28.50
C ALA A 58 31.02 11.41 28.59
N HIS A 59 31.51 10.92 27.45
CA HIS A 59 32.62 9.98 27.38
C HIS A 59 33.93 10.63 27.84
N ARG A 60 34.21 11.87 27.43
CA ARG A 60 35.39 12.60 27.90
C ARG A 60 35.42 12.78 29.42
N VAL A 61 34.29 13.19 30.01
CA VAL A 61 34.16 13.28 31.47
C VAL A 61 34.46 11.94 32.12
N PHE A 62 33.97 10.84 31.53
CA PHE A 62 34.24 9.49 32.04
C PHE A 62 35.71 9.07 31.90
N ASP A 63 36.39 9.44 30.81
CA ASP A 63 37.82 9.17 30.60
C ASP A 63 38.71 9.94 31.58
N GLU A 64 38.32 11.16 31.95
CA GLU A 64 39.02 12.02 32.91
C GLU A 64 38.79 11.63 34.39
N MET A 65 37.91 10.66 34.67
CA MET A 65 37.64 10.22 36.05
C MET A 65 38.82 9.40 36.61
N PRO A 66 39.39 9.79 37.78
CA PRO A 66 40.49 9.04 38.40
C PRO A 66 40.03 7.69 38.97
N HIS A 67 38.81 7.65 39.50
CA HIS A 67 38.16 6.44 39.98
C HIS A 67 36.75 6.34 39.41
N ARG A 68 36.37 5.15 38.95
CA ARG A 68 35.08 4.85 38.36
C ARG A 68 34.38 3.80 39.20
N ASN A 69 33.11 4.03 39.52
CA ASN A 69 32.28 3.04 40.20
C ASN A 69 31.20 2.50 39.26
N LEU A 70 30.43 1.51 39.72
CA LEU A 70 29.34 0.91 38.94
C LEU A 70 28.36 1.97 38.40
N VAL A 71 28.08 3.03 39.16
CA VAL A 71 27.18 4.11 38.72
C VAL A 71 27.76 4.87 37.53
N SER A 72 29.06 5.17 37.52
CA SER A 72 29.76 5.81 36.38
C SER A 72 29.62 4.98 35.11
N TRP A 73 29.90 3.67 35.21
CA TRP A 73 29.81 2.73 34.09
C TRP A 73 28.37 2.60 33.58
N THR A 74 27.41 2.32 34.47
CA THR A 74 26.01 2.15 34.10
C THR A 74 25.42 3.42 33.47
N ALA A 75 25.80 4.61 33.94
CA ALA A 75 25.33 5.88 33.39
C ALA A 75 25.78 6.08 31.94
N LEU A 76 27.05 5.77 31.63
CA LEU A 76 27.59 5.89 30.27
C LEU A 76 27.04 4.80 29.35
N ILE A 77 26.98 3.54 29.80
CA ILE A 77 26.37 2.42 29.07
C ILE A 77 24.91 2.75 28.70
N SER A 78 24.13 3.25 29.66
CA SER A 78 22.74 3.67 29.42
C SER A 78 22.63 4.83 28.44
N ALA A 79 23.65 5.71 28.36
CA ALA A 79 23.70 6.81 27.41
C ALA A 79 23.91 6.30 25.98
N TYR A 80 24.86 5.39 25.78
CA TYR A 80 25.11 4.75 24.47
C TYR A 80 23.95 3.85 24.03
N SER A 81 23.36 3.10 24.96
CA SER A 81 22.19 2.24 24.71
C SER A 81 21.00 3.03 24.15
N ARG A 82 20.63 4.14 24.81
CA ARG A 82 19.53 5.03 24.37
C ARG A 82 19.74 5.61 22.97
N ARG A 83 20.98 5.67 22.50
CA ARG A 83 21.35 6.23 21.19
C ARG A 83 21.61 5.15 20.13
N ARG A 84 21.35 3.88 20.45
CA ARG A 84 21.51 2.72 19.54
C ARG A 84 22.92 2.58 18.98
N PHE A 85 23.94 2.80 19.81
CA PHE A 85 25.34 2.47 19.50
C PHE A 85 25.74 1.17 20.21
N PRO A 86 25.40 -0.01 19.67
CA PRO A 86 25.57 -1.28 20.35
C PRO A 86 27.03 -1.61 20.64
N ASP A 87 27.95 -1.39 19.69
CA ASP A 87 29.35 -1.78 19.85
C ASP A 87 30.06 -1.04 20.99
N HIS A 88 29.82 0.26 21.11
CA HIS A 88 30.34 1.06 22.22
C HIS A 88 29.73 0.62 23.55
N CYS A 89 28.42 0.31 23.57
CA CYS A 89 27.73 -0.20 24.75
C CYS A 89 28.35 -1.53 25.23
N PHE A 90 28.62 -2.46 24.32
CA PHE A 90 29.26 -3.75 24.64
C PHE A 90 30.73 -3.63 25.02
N SER A 91 31.48 -2.75 24.36
CA SER A 91 32.89 -2.50 24.70
C SER A 91 33.04 -1.95 26.12
N LEU A 92 32.20 -0.97 26.48
CA LEU A 92 32.15 -0.42 27.83
C LEU A 92 31.70 -1.46 28.86
N PHE A 93 30.72 -2.29 28.53
CA PHE A 93 30.28 -3.37 29.42
C PHE A 93 31.36 -4.44 29.64
N SER A 94 32.07 -4.84 28.58
CA SER A 94 33.20 -5.77 28.67
C SER A 94 34.32 -5.19 29.54
N SER A 95 34.64 -3.90 29.36
CA SER A 95 35.65 -3.19 30.15
C SER A 95 35.26 -3.09 31.63
N MET A 96 33.97 -2.90 31.94
CA MET A 96 33.47 -2.93 33.31
C MET A 96 33.68 -4.32 33.94
N LEU A 97 33.37 -5.40 33.19
CA LEU A 97 33.57 -6.78 33.67
C LEU A 97 35.05 -7.13 33.83
N SER A 98 35.95 -6.65 32.96
CA SER A 98 37.39 -6.88 33.10
C SER A 98 37.99 -6.19 34.33
N GLN A 99 37.35 -5.12 34.83
CA GLN A 99 37.68 -4.48 36.11
C GLN A 99 37.09 -5.22 37.32
N ARG A 100 36.55 -6.43 37.13
CA ARG A 100 35.92 -7.26 38.17
C ARG A 100 34.73 -6.59 38.88
N LEU A 101 34.07 -5.63 38.23
CA LEU A 101 32.84 -5.02 38.72
C LEU A 101 31.64 -5.87 38.28
N LEU A 102 30.84 -6.34 39.25
CA LEU A 102 29.60 -7.05 38.96
C LEU A 102 28.53 -6.08 38.44
N PRO A 103 27.82 -6.42 37.35
CA PRO A 103 26.76 -5.57 36.81
C PRO A 103 25.53 -5.56 37.73
N ASN A 104 24.82 -4.44 37.76
CA ASN A 104 23.49 -4.36 38.38
C ASN A 104 22.37 -4.51 37.33
N GLU A 105 21.12 -4.57 37.82
CA GLU A 105 19.91 -4.65 36.99
C GLU A 105 19.86 -3.58 35.88
N TYR A 106 20.29 -2.36 36.17
CA TYR A 106 20.29 -1.25 35.21
C TYR A 106 21.36 -1.40 34.13
N ALA A 107 22.57 -1.87 34.48
CA ALA A 107 23.63 -2.16 33.52
C ALA A 107 23.20 -3.28 32.57
N LEU A 108 22.69 -4.38 33.11
CA LEU A 108 22.18 -5.52 32.32
C LEU A 108 21.04 -5.08 31.40
N SER A 109 20.04 -4.37 31.93
CA SER A 109 18.89 -3.88 31.16
C SER A 109 19.30 -2.92 30.04
N ALA A 110 20.26 -2.03 30.29
CA ALA A 110 20.78 -1.10 29.29
C ALA A 110 21.49 -1.83 28.14
N VAL A 111 22.35 -2.81 28.45
CA VAL A 111 23.07 -3.58 27.42
C VAL A 111 22.10 -4.47 26.63
N LEU A 112 21.16 -5.13 27.30
CA LEU A 112 20.12 -5.93 26.65
C LEU A 112 19.23 -5.08 25.72
N SER A 113 18.87 -3.86 26.13
CA SER A 113 18.10 -2.94 25.29
C SER A 113 18.85 -2.49 24.03
N ALA A 114 20.19 -2.43 24.09
CA ALA A 114 21.05 -2.16 22.94
C ALA A 114 21.30 -3.42 22.07
N SER A 115 21.07 -4.61 22.64
CA SER A 115 21.29 -5.89 21.99
C SER A 115 20.14 -6.21 21.04
N ILE A 116 20.17 -5.67 19.82
CA ILE A 116 19.18 -6.06 18.80
C ILE A 116 19.66 -7.36 18.16
N GLY A 117 18.92 -8.47 18.30
CA GLY A 117 19.10 -9.63 17.41
C GLY A 117 20.35 -10.50 17.62
N SER A 118 21.15 -10.32 18.68
CA SER A 118 22.55 -10.79 18.66
C SER A 118 22.88 -11.98 19.57
N PHE A 119 23.92 -12.74 19.17
CA PHE A 119 24.67 -13.67 20.02
C PHE A 119 25.09 -13.02 21.36
N ARG A 120 25.50 -11.75 21.32
CA ARG A 120 25.91 -10.99 22.52
C ARG A 120 24.76 -10.82 23.53
N GLY A 121 23.52 -10.64 23.07
CA GLY A 121 22.34 -10.57 23.94
C GLY A 121 22.13 -11.86 24.74
N ARG A 122 22.36 -13.03 24.12
CA ARG A 122 22.30 -14.33 24.79
C ARG A 122 23.44 -14.54 25.78
N GLN A 123 24.64 -14.03 25.49
CA GLN A 123 25.75 -14.04 26.45
C GLN A 123 25.42 -13.21 27.70
N VAL A 124 24.79 -12.05 27.51
CA VAL A 124 24.35 -11.19 28.61
C VAL A 124 23.19 -11.84 29.39
N HIS A 125 22.27 -12.56 28.73
CA HIS A 125 21.26 -13.35 29.42
C HIS A 125 21.89 -14.46 30.28
N ALA A 126 22.83 -15.22 29.73
CA ALA A 126 23.56 -16.25 30.51
C ALA A 126 24.32 -15.65 31.70
N LEU A 127 24.91 -14.45 31.52
CA LEU A 127 25.52 -13.72 32.62
C LEU A 127 24.48 -13.32 33.67
N ALA A 128 23.33 -12.80 33.27
CA ALA A 128 22.24 -12.42 34.17
C ALA A 128 21.80 -13.61 35.04
N THR A 129 21.66 -14.81 34.45
CA THR A 129 21.38 -16.05 35.18
C THR A 129 22.49 -16.42 36.16
N LYS A 130 23.77 -16.34 35.74
CA LYS A 130 24.92 -16.60 36.63
C LYS A 130 25.01 -15.63 37.81
N THR A 131 24.51 -14.41 37.64
CA THR A 131 24.47 -13.35 38.67
C THR A 131 23.14 -13.25 39.41
N SER A 132 22.23 -14.22 39.23
CA SER A 132 20.91 -14.28 39.89
C SER A 132 19.98 -13.09 39.60
N PHE A 133 20.10 -12.48 38.42
CA PHE A 133 19.20 -11.41 37.93
C PHE A 133 18.13 -11.93 36.95
N ASP A 134 18.03 -13.25 36.76
CA ASP A 134 17.06 -13.93 35.90
C ASP A 134 15.61 -13.82 36.37
N HIS A 135 15.38 -13.42 37.63
CA HIS A 135 14.05 -13.14 38.20
C HIS A 135 13.76 -11.64 38.35
N ASN A 136 14.73 -10.77 38.04
CA ASN A 136 14.58 -9.33 38.19
C ASN A 136 13.67 -8.75 37.09
N VAL A 137 12.58 -8.09 37.47
CA VAL A 137 11.56 -7.58 36.53
C VAL A 137 12.15 -6.63 35.48
N THR A 138 13.10 -5.77 35.86
CA THR A 138 13.73 -4.80 34.95
C THR A 138 14.60 -5.50 33.90
N VAL A 139 15.33 -6.54 34.30
CA VAL A 139 16.14 -7.36 33.40
C VAL A 139 15.25 -8.22 32.50
N CYS A 140 14.22 -8.86 33.07
CA CYS A 140 13.27 -9.67 32.30
C CYS A 140 12.50 -8.86 31.25
N ASN A 141 12.08 -7.63 31.56
CA ASN A 141 11.43 -6.75 30.58
C ASN A 141 12.37 -6.44 29.39
N ALA A 142 13.65 -6.20 29.67
CA ALA A 142 14.65 -5.99 28.62
C ALA A 142 14.95 -7.28 27.82
N LEU A 143 14.97 -8.44 28.47
CA LEU A 143 15.09 -9.75 27.81
C LEU A 143 13.91 -10.02 26.88
N ILE A 144 12.67 -9.81 27.34
CA ILE A 144 11.46 -9.97 26.52
C ILE A 144 11.52 -9.05 25.30
N ALA A 145 11.87 -7.77 25.48
CA ALA A 145 11.98 -6.80 24.39
C ALA A 145 13.16 -7.08 23.43
N MET A 146 14.20 -7.76 23.90
CA MET A 146 15.33 -8.21 23.08
C MET A 146 14.93 -9.44 22.25
N TYR A 147 14.41 -10.47 22.90
CA TYR A 147 14.01 -11.72 22.24
C TYR A 147 12.84 -11.54 21.27
N SER A 148 11.90 -10.62 21.54
CA SER A 148 10.82 -10.33 20.60
C SER A 148 11.31 -9.76 19.28
N LYS A 149 12.49 -9.13 19.26
CA LYS A 149 13.16 -8.64 18.05
C LYS A 149 14.07 -9.69 17.40
N CYS A 150 14.12 -10.91 17.93
CA CYS A 150 14.91 -12.04 17.45
C CYS A 150 13.97 -13.11 16.87
N PRO A 151 13.64 -13.13 15.57
CA PRO A 151 12.68 -14.09 15.01
C PRO A 151 13.04 -15.55 15.29
N SER A 152 14.33 -15.91 15.24
CA SER A 152 14.81 -17.28 15.49
C SER A 152 14.74 -17.74 16.95
N HIS A 153 14.57 -16.82 17.90
CA HIS A 153 14.58 -17.08 19.34
C HIS A 153 13.42 -16.41 20.08
N ALA A 154 12.34 -16.07 19.38
CA ALA A 154 11.17 -15.44 19.98
C ALA A 154 10.55 -16.31 21.10
N SER A 155 10.69 -17.64 21.00
CA SER A 155 10.28 -18.61 22.03
C SER A 155 10.94 -18.37 23.39
N ASP A 156 12.19 -17.90 23.42
CA ASP A 156 12.95 -17.70 24.65
C ASP A 156 12.40 -16.50 25.42
N GLY A 157 11.98 -15.44 24.73
CA GLY A 157 11.30 -14.30 25.34
C GLY A 157 9.96 -14.71 25.97
N TRP A 158 9.25 -15.65 25.36
CA TRP A 158 8.03 -16.22 25.93
C TRP A 158 8.32 -17.06 27.17
N LEU A 159 9.40 -17.85 27.17
CA LEU A 159 9.82 -18.63 28.33
C LEU A 159 10.18 -17.73 29.51
N VAL A 160 10.95 -16.65 29.28
CA VAL A 160 11.26 -15.64 30.30
C VAL A 160 9.96 -15.11 30.92
N PHE A 161 8.99 -14.71 30.10
CA PHE A 161 7.69 -14.24 30.60
C PHE A 161 6.93 -15.28 31.43
N ARG A 162 6.97 -16.57 31.06
CA ARG A 162 6.27 -17.64 31.80
C ARG A 162 6.88 -17.93 33.17
N VAL A 163 8.20 -17.87 33.29
CA VAL A 163 8.93 -18.20 34.53
C VAL A 163 8.93 -17.03 35.53
N MET A 164 8.67 -15.80 35.07
CA MET A 164 8.60 -14.64 35.97
C MET A 164 7.61 -14.83 37.13
N PRO A 165 8.04 -14.66 38.39
CA PRO A 165 7.17 -14.80 39.56
C PRO A 165 6.21 -13.62 39.70
N PHE A 166 6.66 -12.41 39.37
CA PHE A 166 5.89 -11.17 39.44
C PHE A 166 5.91 -10.44 38.10
N ARG A 167 4.76 -9.90 37.69
CA ARG A 167 4.57 -9.19 36.41
C ARG A 167 3.88 -7.86 36.68
N ASN A 168 4.55 -6.77 36.32
CA ASN A 168 3.97 -5.43 36.39
C ASN A 168 3.41 -4.99 35.02
N LEU A 169 2.77 -3.81 34.97
CA LEU A 169 2.21 -3.26 33.73
C LEU A 169 3.25 -3.13 32.61
N ILE A 170 4.50 -2.77 32.95
CA ILE A 170 5.61 -2.68 31.98
C ILE A 170 5.92 -4.06 31.38
N THR A 171 5.84 -5.13 32.18
CA THR A 171 6.03 -6.51 31.72
C THR A 171 4.95 -6.87 30.70
N TRP A 172 3.69 -6.61 31.04
CA TRP A 172 2.56 -6.87 30.15
C TRP A 172 2.64 -6.09 28.83
N ASN A 173 2.97 -4.80 28.90
CA ASN A 173 3.17 -3.97 27.71
C ASN A 173 4.30 -4.50 26.82
N SER A 174 5.42 -4.91 27.41
CA SER A 174 6.57 -5.45 26.68
C SER A 174 6.24 -6.76 25.95
N VAL A 175 5.45 -7.64 26.58
CA VAL A 175 5.06 -8.93 26.01
C VAL A 175 4.00 -8.76 24.93
N ILE A 176 2.98 -7.92 25.15
CA ILE A 176 1.95 -7.65 24.13
C ILE A 176 2.58 -7.03 22.88
N ALA A 177 3.45 -6.03 23.05
CA ALA A 177 4.15 -5.41 21.93
C ALA A 177 5.14 -6.37 21.25
N GLY A 178 5.75 -7.29 22.00
CA GLY A 178 6.71 -8.26 21.49
C GLY A 178 6.10 -9.49 20.83
N PHE A 179 4.86 -9.83 21.15
CA PHE A 179 4.17 -11.03 20.66
C PHE A 179 2.78 -10.66 20.12
N PRO A 180 2.70 -9.95 18.98
CA PRO A 180 1.44 -9.42 18.44
C PRO A 180 0.40 -10.52 18.22
N ASP A 181 0.83 -11.71 17.81
CA ASP A 181 -0.01 -12.89 17.57
C ASP A 181 -0.79 -13.36 18.81
N ARG A 182 -0.30 -13.02 20.01
CA ARG A 182 -0.89 -13.40 21.30
C ARG A 182 -1.49 -12.22 22.04
N SER A 183 -1.42 -11.02 21.48
CA SER A 183 -1.81 -9.74 22.11
C SER A 183 -3.21 -9.79 22.76
N VAL A 184 -4.24 -10.20 22.01
CA VAL A 184 -5.63 -10.28 22.48
C VAL A 184 -5.79 -11.31 23.60
N SER A 185 -5.12 -12.47 23.49
CA SER A 185 -5.16 -13.51 24.52
C SER A 185 -4.49 -13.04 25.83
N LEU A 186 -3.35 -12.35 25.72
CA LEU A 186 -2.63 -11.77 26.85
C LEU A 186 -3.45 -10.65 27.50
N PHE A 187 -4.13 -9.83 26.70
CA PHE A 187 -5.02 -8.80 27.22
C PHE A 187 -6.18 -9.39 28.04
N ARG A 188 -6.74 -10.53 27.62
CA ARG A 188 -7.74 -11.26 28.44
C ARG A 188 -7.14 -11.72 29.77
N CYS A 189 -5.88 -12.16 29.81
CA CYS A 189 -5.19 -12.50 31.06
C CYS A 189 -4.99 -11.29 31.98
N ILE A 190 -4.60 -10.13 31.45
CA ILE A 190 -4.50 -8.86 32.22
C ILE A 190 -5.83 -8.58 32.93
N ARG A 191 -6.94 -8.68 32.19
CA ARG A 191 -8.28 -8.43 32.72
C ARG A 191 -8.72 -9.46 33.77
N ARG A 192 -8.35 -10.73 33.62
CA ARG A 192 -8.65 -11.79 34.61
C ARG A 192 -7.86 -11.63 35.91
N ASN A 193 -6.62 -11.13 35.82
CA ASN A 193 -5.73 -10.92 36.97
C ASN A 193 -5.98 -9.58 37.68
N SER A 194 -7.07 -8.86 37.35
CA SER A 194 -7.40 -7.51 37.85
C SER A 194 -6.22 -6.52 37.73
N SER A 195 -5.30 -6.76 36.81
CA SER A 195 -4.22 -5.84 36.52
C SER A 195 -4.80 -4.70 35.69
N GLY A 196 -4.63 -3.45 36.14
CA GLY A 196 -5.02 -2.29 35.34
C GLY A 196 -4.31 -2.28 33.99
N PHE A 197 -4.89 -1.63 32.99
CA PHE A 197 -4.27 -1.38 31.69
C PHE A 197 -4.21 0.11 31.42
N ASP A 198 -3.29 0.52 30.56
CA ASP A 198 -3.10 1.91 30.17
C ASP A 198 -3.26 2.09 28.65
N ARG A 199 -3.11 3.34 28.21
CA ARG A 199 -3.08 3.71 26.79
C ARG A 199 -2.09 2.89 25.97
N ALA A 200 -0.90 2.58 26.50
CA ALA A 200 0.13 1.82 25.80
C ALA A 200 -0.28 0.35 25.60
N THR A 201 -0.99 -0.21 26.59
CA THR A 201 -1.61 -1.54 26.49
C THR A 201 -2.61 -1.56 25.34
N LEU A 202 -3.57 -0.61 25.33
CA LEU A 202 -4.63 -0.56 24.31
C LEU A 202 -4.05 -0.38 22.90
N VAL A 203 -3.12 0.56 22.70
CA VAL A 203 -2.46 0.78 21.41
C VAL A 203 -1.79 -0.50 20.90
N SER A 204 -1.07 -1.21 21.77
CA SER A 204 -0.36 -2.44 21.39
C SER A 204 -1.31 -3.58 21.02
N VAL A 205 -2.47 -3.69 21.70
CA VAL A 205 -3.49 -4.70 21.37
C VAL A 205 -4.23 -4.33 20.08
N ILE A 206 -4.67 -3.07 19.93
CA ILE A 206 -5.41 -2.60 18.74
C ILE A 206 -4.58 -2.74 17.47
N THR A 207 -3.29 -2.39 17.53
CA THR A 207 -2.37 -2.53 16.39
C THR A 207 -2.09 -3.98 15.99
N SER A 208 -2.42 -4.94 16.87
CA SER A 208 -2.24 -6.37 16.66
C SER A 208 -3.55 -7.12 16.39
N CYS A 209 -4.68 -6.41 16.30
CA CYS A 209 -5.97 -7.01 15.95
C CYS A 209 -5.91 -7.63 14.55
N ARG A 210 -6.46 -8.84 14.40
CA ARG A 210 -6.45 -9.58 13.13
C ARG A 210 -7.80 -9.60 12.44
N SER A 211 -8.86 -9.28 13.17
CA SER A 211 -10.22 -9.22 12.64
C SER A 211 -10.91 -7.91 13.00
N PHE A 212 -11.82 -7.48 12.13
CA PHE A 212 -12.64 -6.30 12.39
C PHE A 212 -13.46 -6.45 13.69
N HIS A 213 -13.91 -7.67 14.01
CA HIS A 213 -14.64 -7.95 15.24
C HIS A 213 -13.79 -7.71 16.50
N GLU A 214 -12.55 -8.17 16.53
CA GLU A 214 -11.61 -7.89 17.64
C GLU A 214 -11.36 -6.39 17.79
N CYS A 215 -11.13 -5.70 16.68
CA CYS A 215 -10.91 -4.26 16.67
C CYS A 215 -12.12 -3.49 17.22
N LEU A 216 -13.34 -3.90 16.84
CA LEU A 216 -14.59 -3.31 17.33
C LEU A 216 -14.75 -3.53 18.84
N GLN A 217 -14.46 -4.73 19.36
CA GLN A 217 -14.49 -4.99 20.80
C GLN A 217 -13.52 -4.11 21.57
N MET A 218 -12.29 -3.95 21.06
CA MET A 218 -11.29 -3.08 21.67
C MET A 218 -11.68 -1.61 21.59
N HIS A 219 -12.30 -1.16 20.49
CA HIS A 219 -12.84 0.19 20.37
C HIS A 219 -13.95 0.44 21.40
N CYS A 220 -14.93 -0.46 21.54
CA CYS A 220 -15.97 -0.34 22.56
C CYS A 220 -15.39 -0.26 23.99
N LEU A 221 -14.32 -1.01 24.26
CA LEU A 221 -13.63 -0.93 25.54
C LEU A 221 -12.91 0.41 25.73
N ALA A 222 -12.23 0.92 24.70
CA ALA A 222 -11.59 2.24 24.75
C ALA A 222 -12.61 3.33 25.07
N VAL A 223 -13.79 3.31 24.44
CA VAL A 223 -14.90 4.24 24.74
C VAL A 223 -15.39 4.09 26.19
N LYS A 224 -15.63 2.85 26.66
CA LYS A 224 -16.07 2.61 28.05
C LYS A 224 -15.08 3.10 29.10
N CYS A 225 -13.79 3.14 28.76
CA CYS A 225 -12.72 3.61 29.62
C CYS A 225 -12.26 5.04 29.30
N CYS A 226 -12.98 5.76 28.44
CA CYS A 226 -12.70 7.14 28.02
C CYS A 226 -11.31 7.35 27.37
N PHE A 227 -10.73 6.29 26.79
CA PHE A 227 -9.47 6.34 26.05
C PHE A 227 -9.65 6.66 24.57
N ASP A 228 -10.87 6.66 24.05
CA ASP A 228 -11.20 6.89 22.64
C ASP A 228 -10.81 8.28 22.13
N SER A 229 -10.85 9.29 23.01
CA SER A 229 -10.43 10.67 22.67
C SER A 229 -8.90 10.87 22.69
N GLU A 230 -8.13 9.93 23.26
CA GLU A 230 -6.68 10.04 23.30
C GLU A 230 -6.06 9.84 21.91
N THR A 231 -5.19 10.77 21.49
CA THR A 231 -4.59 10.80 20.15
C THR A 231 -3.94 9.48 19.73
N LEU A 232 -3.18 8.83 20.61
CA LEU A 232 -2.49 7.58 20.25
C LEU A 232 -3.45 6.41 20.07
N VAL A 233 -4.50 6.33 20.90
CA VAL A 233 -5.51 5.27 20.81
C VAL A 233 -6.37 5.49 19.57
N ALA A 234 -6.82 6.72 19.32
CA ALA A 234 -7.54 7.07 18.11
C ALA A 234 -6.73 6.78 16.84
N SER A 235 -5.44 7.12 16.82
CA SER A 235 -4.53 6.82 15.70
C SER A 235 -4.38 5.32 15.46
N ALA A 236 -4.24 4.53 16.52
CA ALA A 236 -4.20 3.07 16.43
C ALA A 236 -5.51 2.49 15.90
N LEU A 237 -6.66 3.02 16.35
CA LEU A 237 -7.98 2.61 15.89
C LEU A 237 -8.19 2.95 14.42
N VAL A 238 -7.89 4.17 13.97
CA VAL A 238 -7.99 4.56 12.55
C VAL A 238 -7.15 3.63 11.68
N LYS A 239 -5.91 3.34 12.09
CA LYS A 239 -5.02 2.42 11.37
C LYS A 239 -5.58 1.00 11.32
N ALA A 240 -6.09 0.49 12.44
CA ALA A 240 -6.64 -0.86 12.52
C ALA A 240 -7.94 -0.99 11.71
N TYR A 241 -8.85 -0.02 11.80
CA TYR A 241 -10.07 0.03 10.98
C TYR A 241 -9.72 0.07 9.49
N SER A 242 -8.80 0.95 9.08
CA SER A 242 -8.35 1.05 7.69
C SER A 242 -7.77 -0.27 7.16
N GLY A 243 -6.97 -0.98 7.97
CA GLY A 243 -6.34 -2.24 7.54
C GLY A 243 -7.26 -3.46 7.59
N LEU A 244 -8.31 -3.44 8.42
CA LEU A 244 -9.22 -4.57 8.64
C LEU A 244 -10.55 -4.45 7.88
N GLY A 245 -10.62 -3.56 6.88
CA GLY A 245 -11.80 -3.41 6.02
C GLY A 245 -12.91 -2.51 6.58
N GLY A 246 -12.61 -1.67 7.57
CA GLY A 246 -13.53 -0.64 8.05
C GLY A 246 -13.73 0.47 7.00
N GLY A 247 -14.97 0.96 6.88
CA GLY A 247 -15.27 2.04 5.93
C GLY A 247 -14.61 3.37 6.32
N TYR A 248 -14.35 4.22 5.32
CA TYR A 248 -13.82 5.58 5.51
C TYR A 248 -14.64 6.37 6.55
N ARG A 249 -15.97 6.25 6.51
CA ARG A 249 -16.87 6.97 7.44
C ARG A 249 -16.63 6.63 8.90
N ASP A 250 -16.33 5.36 9.22
CA ASP A 250 -16.06 4.95 10.59
C ASP A 250 -14.69 5.46 11.05
N CYS A 251 -13.68 5.37 10.17
CA CYS A 251 -12.36 5.94 10.41
C CYS A 251 -12.44 7.45 10.64
N TYR A 252 -13.24 8.17 9.85
CA TYR A 252 -13.41 9.62 9.93
C TYR A 252 -14.05 10.05 11.25
N ARG A 253 -15.05 9.30 11.75
CA ARG A 253 -15.66 9.55 13.06
C ARG A 253 -14.65 9.47 14.20
N ILE A 254 -13.81 8.42 14.20
CA ILE A 254 -12.76 8.23 15.20
C ILE A 254 -11.71 9.36 15.10
N PHE A 255 -11.31 9.69 13.87
CA PHE A 255 -10.35 10.76 13.60
C PHE A 255 -10.83 12.14 14.10
N VAL A 256 -12.09 12.50 13.83
CA VAL A 256 -12.67 13.76 14.29
C VAL A 256 -12.79 13.79 15.81
N GLY A 257 -13.21 12.68 16.43
CA GLY A 257 -13.37 12.54 17.89
C GLY A 257 -12.06 12.61 18.70
N ALA A 258 -10.90 12.43 18.07
CA ALA A 258 -9.60 12.59 18.71
C ALA A 258 -9.36 14.04 19.16
N LYS A 259 -8.93 14.23 20.41
CA LYS A 259 -8.65 15.54 21.02
C LYS A 259 -7.62 16.35 20.23
N GLU A 260 -6.54 15.69 19.85
CA GLU A 260 -5.50 16.21 18.96
C GLU A 260 -5.23 15.16 17.88
N LYS A 261 -4.79 15.62 16.70
CA LYS A 261 -4.50 14.77 15.54
C LYS A 261 -3.00 14.84 15.28
N ASP A 262 -2.33 13.69 15.28
CA ASP A 262 -0.93 13.59 14.93
C ASP A 262 -0.77 13.17 13.46
N ILE A 263 0.46 13.15 12.96
CA ILE A 263 0.73 12.75 11.57
C ILE A 263 0.28 11.31 11.29
N VAL A 264 0.26 10.44 12.30
CA VAL A 264 -0.12 9.02 12.16
C VAL A 264 -1.62 8.89 11.94
N SER A 265 -2.45 9.65 12.67
CA SER A 265 -3.89 9.67 12.45
C SER A 265 -4.25 10.20 11.06
N TRP A 266 -3.54 11.23 10.59
CA TRP A 266 -3.70 11.76 9.23
C TRP A 266 -3.33 10.75 8.14
N ILE A 267 -2.19 10.06 8.29
CA ILE A 267 -1.78 8.98 7.38
C ILE A 267 -2.86 7.88 7.36
N GLY A 268 -3.37 7.49 8.53
CA GLY A 268 -4.39 6.46 8.64
C GLY A 268 -5.71 6.84 7.96
N ILE A 269 -6.21 8.07 8.18
CA ILE A 269 -7.48 8.49 7.58
C ILE A 269 -7.34 8.63 6.06
N MET A 270 -6.23 9.18 5.56
CA MET A 270 -5.98 9.29 4.13
C MET A 270 -5.81 7.92 3.48
N ALA A 271 -5.12 6.98 4.12
CA ALA A 271 -4.99 5.61 3.64
C ALA A 271 -6.35 4.88 3.59
N SER A 272 -7.27 5.20 4.50
CA SER A 272 -8.60 4.56 4.51
C SER A 272 -9.48 4.93 3.31
N CYS A 273 -9.24 6.08 2.65
CA CYS A 273 -10.00 6.54 1.49
C CYS A 273 -9.22 6.56 0.17
N VAL A 274 -7.90 6.37 0.18
CA VAL A 274 -7.04 6.56 -1.02
C VAL A 274 -7.49 5.79 -2.27
N GLU A 275 -7.93 4.55 -2.13
CA GLU A 275 -8.36 3.69 -3.25
C GLU A 275 -9.83 3.92 -3.67
N ASN A 276 -10.71 4.20 -2.70
CA ASN A 276 -12.17 4.23 -2.92
C ASN A 276 -12.71 5.65 -3.16
N GLU A 277 -12.12 6.64 -2.50
CA GLU A 277 -12.57 8.04 -2.41
C GLU A 277 -11.36 8.98 -2.59
N PRO A 278 -10.75 9.02 -3.81
CA PRO A 278 -9.50 9.75 -4.06
C PRO A 278 -9.63 11.27 -3.92
N LYS A 279 -10.84 11.82 -4.11
CA LYS A 279 -11.12 13.25 -3.93
C LYS A 279 -11.03 13.65 -2.46
N GLU A 280 -11.62 12.83 -1.60
CA GLU A 280 -11.62 12.98 -0.15
C GLU A 280 -10.19 12.83 0.40
N ALA A 281 -9.43 11.85 -0.09
CA ALA A 281 -8.01 11.69 0.27
C ALA A 281 -7.18 12.94 -0.08
N MET A 282 -7.39 13.53 -1.26
CA MET A 282 -6.73 14.78 -1.65
C MET A 282 -7.19 15.99 -0.82
N SER A 283 -8.48 16.07 -0.48
CA SER A 283 -9.00 17.11 0.41
C SER A 283 -8.32 17.07 1.79
N LEU A 284 -8.22 15.87 2.38
CA LEU A 284 -7.53 15.65 3.65
C LEU A 284 -6.04 15.99 3.58
N PHE A 285 -5.37 15.70 2.46
CA PHE A 285 -3.98 16.09 2.23
C PHE A 285 -3.79 17.61 2.28
N TRP A 286 -4.66 18.36 1.62
CA TRP A 286 -4.60 19.82 1.63
C TRP A 286 -4.97 20.39 3.01
N GLU A 287 -5.93 19.79 3.71
CA GLU A 287 -6.27 20.17 5.08
C GLU A 287 -5.08 19.97 6.04
N LEU A 288 -4.40 18.81 5.96
CA LEU A 288 -3.18 18.53 6.73
C LEU A 288 -2.15 19.64 6.55
N ARG A 289 -1.91 20.06 5.31
CA ARG A 289 -0.94 21.12 4.99
C ARG A 289 -1.41 22.49 5.49
N TRP A 290 -2.69 22.80 5.36
CA TRP A 290 -3.28 24.03 5.87
C TRP A 290 -3.16 24.12 7.40
N LYS A 291 -3.24 22.98 8.10
CA LYS A 291 -3.02 22.87 9.55
C LYS A 291 -1.54 22.98 9.96
N GLY A 292 -0.61 23.17 9.02
CA GLY A 292 0.80 23.41 9.28
C GLY A 292 1.67 22.15 9.42
N PHE A 293 1.13 20.97 9.11
CA PHE A 293 1.94 19.74 9.09
C PHE A 293 2.82 19.70 7.85
N ILE A 294 4.08 19.33 8.03
CA ILE A 294 5.04 19.10 6.94
C ILE A 294 4.84 17.64 6.47
N PRO A 295 4.43 17.41 5.21
CA PRO A 295 4.28 16.06 4.68
C PRO A 295 5.61 15.30 4.69
N ASP A 296 5.62 14.10 5.25
CA ASP A 296 6.73 13.16 5.12
C ASP A 296 6.56 12.29 3.85
N ARG A 297 7.52 11.41 3.59
CA ARG A 297 7.48 10.46 2.46
C ARG A 297 6.21 9.60 2.43
N HIS A 298 5.62 9.27 3.58
CA HIS A 298 4.44 8.41 3.66
C HIS A 298 3.18 9.18 3.29
N VAL A 299 3.02 10.41 3.81
CA VAL A 299 1.92 11.30 3.41
C VAL A 299 1.99 11.61 1.92
N LEU A 300 3.17 11.93 1.39
CA LEU A 300 3.36 12.21 -0.03
C LEU A 300 3.06 10.99 -0.90
N SER A 301 3.52 9.79 -0.50
CA SER A 301 3.20 8.54 -1.21
C SER A 301 1.68 8.29 -1.26
N ILE A 302 0.94 8.53 -0.18
CA ILE A 302 -0.53 8.37 -0.15
C ILE A 302 -1.21 9.42 -1.03
N ALA A 303 -0.79 10.69 -0.97
CA ALA A 303 -1.33 11.74 -1.82
C ALA A 303 -1.10 11.45 -3.31
N VAL A 304 0.09 10.95 -3.68
CA VAL A 304 0.39 10.49 -5.04
C VAL A 304 -0.49 9.31 -5.43
N LYS A 305 -0.66 8.31 -4.55
CA LYS A 305 -1.57 7.18 -4.82
C LYS A 305 -3.01 7.63 -5.07
N ALA A 306 -3.51 8.60 -4.31
CA ALA A 306 -4.83 9.18 -4.56
C ALA A 306 -4.95 9.77 -5.97
N CYS A 307 -3.86 10.33 -6.51
CA CYS A 307 -3.82 10.88 -7.87
C CYS A 307 -4.12 9.82 -8.95
N ALA A 308 -3.84 8.54 -8.70
CA ALA A 308 -4.13 7.42 -9.61
C ALA A 308 -5.64 7.22 -9.89
N GLY A 309 -6.50 7.72 -8.99
CA GLY A 309 -7.95 7.68 -9.14
C GLY A 309 -8.52 8.79 -10.04
N PHE A 310 -7.71 9.80 -10.42
CA PHE A 310 -8.16 10.92 -11.25
C PHE A 310 -7.93 10.65 -12.74
N ALA A 311 -8.80 11.22 -13.58
CA ALA A 311 -8.71 11.10 -15.04
C ALA A 311 -7.53 11.87 -15.66
N THR A 312 -6.95 12.85 -14.95
CA THR A 312 -5.87 13.71 -15.44
C THR A 312 -4.68 13.71 -14.49
N GLU A 313 -3.49 13.84 -15.05
CA GLU A 313 -2.21 13.87 -14.33
C GLU A 313 -1.92 15.20 -13.62
N ARG A 314 -2.86 16.17 -13.63
CA ARG A 314 -2.64 17.51 -13.06
C ARG A 314 -2.36 17.47 -11.56
N HIS A 315 -3.20 16.74 -10.82
CA HIS A 315 -3.00 16.54 -9.38
C HIS A 315 -1.69 15.80 -9.12
N CYS A 316 -1.41 14.75 -9.91
CA CYS A 316 -0.16 14.00 -9.83
C CYS A 316 1.07 14.91 -10.03
N SER A 317 1.04 15.78 -11.03
CA SER A 317 2.14 16.69 -11.35
C SER A 317 2.32 17.81 -10.32
N ALA A 318 1.23 18.31 -9.73
CA ALA A 318 1.29 19.26 -8.63
C ALA A 318 1.92 18.63 -7.37
N VAL A 319 1.51 17.41 -7.03
CA VAL A 319 2.10 16.66 -5.90
C VAL A 319 3.55 16.25 -6.20
N HIS A 320 3.86 15.84 -7.43
CA HIS A 320 5.23 15.53 -7.85
C HIS A 320 6.17 16.75 -7.73
N SER A 321 5.71 17.94 -8.15
CA SER A 321 6.47 19.18 -7.95
C SER A 321 6.73 19.46 -6.46
N LEU A 322 5.76 19.13 -5.59
CA LEU A 322 5.93 19.24 -4.14
C LEU A 322 6.92 18.20 -3.58
N VAL A 323 6.92 16.97 -4.09
CA VAL A 323 7.89 15.92 -3.74
C VAL A 323 9.31 16.40 -3.99
N LEU A 324 9.57 16.95 -5.19
CA LEU A 324 10.88 17.50 -5.56
C LEU A 324 11.28 18.66 -4.64
N ARG A 325 10.37 19.61 -4.40
CA ARG A 325 10.61 20.76 -3.50
C ARG A 325 10.83 20.37 -2.03
N SER A 326 10.29 19.23 -1.62
CA SER A 326 10.41 18.72 -0.25
C SER A 326 11.65 17.85 -0.04
N GLY A 327 12.48 17.65 -1.09
CA GLY A 327 13.71 16.86 -1.01
C GLY A 327 13.50 15.34 -1.06
N PHE A 328 12.33 14.86 -1.52
CA PHE A 328 12.01 13.44 -1.65
C PHE A 328 12.12 12.92 -3.09
N GLY A 329 12.83 13.63 -3.98
CA GLY A 329 12.98 13.23 -5.39
C GLY A 329 13.66 11.87 -5.56
N ASP A 330 14.61 11.54 -4.68
CA ASP A 330 15.35 10.27 -4.71
C ASP A 330 14.71 9.17 -3.82
N ASP A 331 13.55 9.44 -3.18
CA ASP A 331 12.90 8.46 -2.31
C ASP A 331 12.16 7.39 -3.14
N THR A 332 12.66 6.16 -3.10
CA THR A 332 12.13 5.01 -3.86
C THR A 332 10.64 4.75 -3.58
N ILE A 333 10.14 4.97 -2.36
CA ILE A 333 8.73 4.74 -2.01
C ILE A 333 7.82 5.74 -2.73
N VAL A 334 8.25 7.00 -2.77
CA VAL A 334 7.50 8.07 -3.46
C VAL A 334 7.61 7.91 -4.97
N ALA A 335 8.79 7.57 -5.51
CA ALA A 335 9.00 7.32 -6.92
C ALA A 335 8.14 6.14 -7.43
N ASN A 336 8.07 5.03 -6.70
CA ASN A 336 7.21 3.90 -7.03
C ASN A 336 5.72 4.29 -7.05
N ALA A 337 5.28 5.14 -6.11
CA ALA A 337 3.92 5.68 -6.11
C ALA A 337 3.67 6.60 -7.32
N LEU A 338 4.65 7.40 -7.74
CA LEU A 338 4.56 8.28 -8.91
C LEU A 338 4.45 7.48 -10.21
N ILE A 339 5.24 6.42 -10.38
CA ILE A 339 5.13 5.50 -11.54
C ILE A 339 3.71 4.92 -11.62
N HIS A 340 3.20 4.43 -10.49
CA HIS A 340 1.83 3.92 -10.41
C HIS A 340 0.79 5.01 -10.74
N ALA A 341 0.90 6.21 -10.16
CA ALA A 341 -0.07 7.27 -10.39
C ALA A 341 -0.06 7.77 -11.84
N TYR A 342 1.10 8.04 -12.41
CA TYR A 342 1.21 8.51 -13.80
C TYR A 342 0.72 7.49 -14.82
N SER A 343 1.04 6.20 -14.63
CA SER A 343 0.49 5.14 -15.48
C SER A 343 -1.04 5.11 -15.39
N ARG A 344 -1.61 5.19 -14.18
CA ARG A 344 -3.07 5.19 -13.98
C ARG A 344 -3.79 6.44 -14.46
N CYS A 345 -3.08 7.57 -14.64
CA CYS A 345 -3.57 8.77 -15.32
C CYS A 345 -3.41 8.73 -16.85
N GLY A 346 -2.93 7.62 -17.43
CA GLY A 346 -2.75 7.49 -18.87
C GLY A 346 -1.42 8.03 -19.41
N SER A 347 -0.50 8.48 -18.55
CA SER A 347 0.76 9.12 -18.94
C SER A 347 1.95 8.18 -18.73
N ILE A 348 2.02 7.11 -19.53
CA ILE A 348 3.11 6.11 -19.44
C ILE A 348 4.50 6.71 -19.67
N GLY A 349 4.62 7.76 -20.50
CA GLY A 349 5.89 8.47 -20.72
C GLY A 349 6.42 9.14 -19.45
N LEU A 350 5.55 9.80 -18.67
CA LEU A 350 5.95 10.39 -17.39
C LEU A 350 6.31 9.33 -16.35
N ALA A 351 5.61 8.18 -16.36
CA ALA A 351 5.96 7.05 -15.50
C ALA A 351 7.36 6.49 -15.85
N GLY A 352 7.67 6.35 -17.14
CA GLY A 352 9.01 5.96 -17.61
C GLY A 352 10.09 6.97 -17.21
N HIS A 353 9.81 8.27 -17.36
CA HIS A 353 10.75 9.33 -16.98
C HIS A 353 11.07 9.31 -15.48
N VAL A 354 10.06 9.13 -14.61
CA VAL A 354 10.30 8.96 -13.17
C VAL A 354 11.21 7.76 -12.92
N PHE A 355 10.94 6.63 -13.58
CA PHE A 355 11.76 5.42 -13.43
C PHE A 355 13.22 5.61 -13.89
N GLU A 356 13.44 6.32 -15.00
CA GLU A 356 14.78 6.63 -15.51
C GLU A 356 15.58 7.52 -14.54
N GLN A 357 14.90 8.46 -13.86
CA GLN A 357 15.53 9.35 -12.88
C GLN A 357 15.88 8.68 -11.55
N MET A 358 15.36 7.48 -11.26
CA MET A 358 15.64 6.80 -10.00
C MET A 358 17.12 6.40 -9.88
N VAL A 359 17.76 6.84 -8.80
CA VAL A 359 19.15 6.47 -8.47
C VAL A 359 19.25 5.01 -8.06
N ALA A 360 18.30 4.54 -7.24
CA ALA A 360 18.22 3.17 -6.77
C ALA A 360 16.82 2.61 -7.09
N ARG A 361 16.80 1.46 -7.74
CA ARG A 361 15.58 0.74 -8.14
C ARG A 361 15.48 -0.51 -7.29
N ASP A 362 14.33 -0.72 -6.66
CA ASP A 362 14.02 -1.97 -5.98
C ASP A 362 13.13 -2.85 -6.84
N LEU A 363 12.83 -4.05 -6.37
CA LEU A 363 11.92 -4.98 -7.05
C LEU A 363 10.54 -4.35 -7.30
N VAL A 364 10.07 -3.47 -6.40
CA VAL A 364 8.79 -2.77 -6.54
C VAL A 364 8.85 -1.73 -7.67
N SER A 365 9.98 -1.05 -7.89
CA SER A 365 10.19 -0.14 -9.01
C SER A 365 10.04 -0.87 -10.34
N TRP A 366 10.74 -2.00 -10.50
CA TRP A 366 10.69 -2.82 -11.70
C TRP A 366 9.29 -3.40 -11.95
N ASN A 367 8.66 -3.96 -10.92
CA ASN A 367 7.31 -4.51 -11.00
C ASN A 367 6.28 -3.42 -11.36
N SER A 368 6.44 -2.21 -10.83
CA SER A 368 5.55 -1.08 -11.14
C SER A 368 5.68 -0.66 -12.61
N LEU A 369 6.90 -0.61 -13.15
CA LEU A 369 7.13 -0.28 -14.57
C LEU A 369 6.60 -1.39 -15.49
N ILE A 370 6.91 -2.66 -15.23
CA ILE A 370 6.45 -3.80 -16.03
C ILE A 370 4.92 -3.85 -16.07
N LYS A 371 4.27 -3.69 -14.91
CA LYS A 371 2.81 -3.64 -14.82
C LYS A 371 2.23 -2.43 -15.56
N ALA A 372 2.86 -1.27 -15.46
CA ALA A 372 2.46 -0.09 -16.22
C ALA A 372 2.52 -0.38 -17.74
N LEU A 373 3.67 -0.82 -18.26
CA LEU A 373 3.82 -1.18 -19.67
C LEU A 373 2.78 -2.21 -20.14
N ALA A 374 2.53 -3.25 -19.34
CA ALA A 374 1.51 -4.28 -19.59
C ALA A 374 0.09 -3.70 -19.72
N THR A 375 -0.30 -2.83 -18.78
CA THR A 375 -1.61 -2.16 -18.81
C THR A 375 -1.76 -1.17 -19.96
N HIS A 376 -0.67 -0.71 -20.57
CA HIS A 376 -0.67 0.21 -21.70
C HIS A 376 -0.53 -0.48 -23.07
N GLY A 377 -0.53 -1.83 -23.10
CA GLY A 377 -0.38 -2.61 -24.33
C GLY A 377 1.06 -2.69 -24.84
N ARG A 378 2.05 -2.18 -24.09
CA ARG A 378 3.47 -2.14 -24.48
C ARG A 378 4.18 -3.44 -24.08
N GLY A 379 3.63 -4.59 -24.50
CA GLY A 379 4.06 -5.92 -24.06
C GLY A 379 5.54 -6.20 -24.29
N ARG A 380 6.05 -5.89 -25.49
CA ARG A 380 7.46 -6.11 -25.84
C ARG A 380 8.42 -5.28 -24.98
N GLU A 381 8.05 -4.05 -24.64
CA GLU A 381 8.86 -3.20 -23.78
C GLU A 381 8.86 -3.70 -22.34
N ALA A 382 7.76 -4.28 -21.87
CA ALA A 382 7.72 -4.94 -20.57
C ALA A 382 8.70 -6.14 -20.51
N LEU A 383 8.78 -6.92 -21.58
CA LEU A 383 9.77 -8.01 -21.71
C LEU A 383 11.20 -7.48 -21.76
N GLN A 384 11.43 -6.36 -22.44
CA GLN A 384 12.74 -5.71 -22.46
C GLN A 384 13.13 -5.18 -21.08
N ALA A 385 12.20 -4.56 -20.35
CA ALA A 385 12.42 -4.11 -18.99
C ALA A 385 12.79 -5.28 -18.06
N PHE A 386 12.11 -6.43 -18.19
CA PHE A 386 12.46 -7.65 -17.47
C PHE A 386 13.87 -8.15 -17.78
N ARG A 387 14.29 -8.15 -19.05
CA ARG A 387 15.67 -8.52 -19.43
C ARG A 387 16.72 -7.58 -18.87
N SER A 388 16.37 -6.33 -18.60
CA SER A 388 17.26 -5.34 -17.96
C SER A 388 17.26 -5.37 -16.44
N MET A 389 16.42 -6.20 -15.81
CA MET A 389 16.38 -6.33 -14.35
C MET A 389 17.70 -6.91 -13.83
N ASP A 390 18.27 -6.23 -12.84
CA ASP A 390 19.46 -6.62 -12.10
C ASP A 390 19.14 -7.30 -10.75
N ILE A 391 17.85 -7.47 -10.45
CA ILE A 391 17.31 -8.04 -9.22
C ILE A 391 16.50 -9.29 -9.56
N ALA A 392 16.56 -10.30 -8.69
CA ALA A 392 15.79 -11.54 -8.85
C ALA A 392 14.27 -11.24 -8.89
N PRO A 393 13.55 -11.76 -9.91
CA PRO A 393 12.12 -11.54 -10.04
C PRO A 393 11.32 -12.33 -9.01
N ASP A 394 10.12 -11.85 -8.68
CA ASP A 394 9.16 -12.54 -7.83
C ASP A 394 7.89 -12.92 -8.59
N SER A 395 6.96 -13.58 -7.91
CA SER A 395 5.64 -13.91 -8.46
C SER A 395 4.93 -12.68 -9.05
N SER A 396 5.05 -11.50 -8.45
CA SER A 396 4.42 -10.29 -8.98
C SER A 396 5.03 -9.84 -10.31
N THR A 397 6.35 -10.00 -10.49
CA THR A 397 7.04 -9.75 -11.76
C THR A 397 6.41 -10.59 -12.87
N PHE A 398 6.27 -11.89 -12.64
CA PHE A 398 5.73 -12.82 -13.64
C PHE A 398 4.24 -12.56 -13.95
N ALA A 399 3.43 -12.25 -12.95
CA ALA A 399 2.04 -11.84 -13.18
C ALA A 399 1.97 -10.59 -14.10
N GLY A 400 2.85 -9.61 -13.87
CA GLY A 400 2.98 -8.44 -14.74
C GLY A 400 3.39 -8.79 -16.18
N LEU A 401 4.35 -9.71 -16.35
CA LEU A 401 4.81 -10.15 -17.68
C LEU A 401 3.76 -10.94 -18.45
N LEU A 402 3.05 -11.86 -17.78
CA LEU A 402 1.97 -12.63 -18.40
C LEU A 402 0.79 -11.71 -18.78
N THR A 403 0.49 -10.70 -17.95
CA THR A 403 -0.48 -9.65 -18.32
C THR A 403 -0.01 -8.91 -19.58
N ALA A 404 1.28 -8.58 -19.67
CA ALA A 404 1.87 -7.91 -20.83
C ALA A 404 1.74 -8.76 -22.11
N CYS A 405 1.98 -10.07 -21.99
CA CYS A 405 1.84 -11.03 -23.08
C CYS A 405 0.38 -11.18 -23.52
N SER A 406 -0.56 -11.26 -22.57
CA SER A 406 -2.00 -11.30 -22.86
C SER A 406 -2.46 -10.07 -23.65
N HIS A 407 -2.04 -8.88 -23.21
CA HIS A 407 -2.47 -7.63 -23.81
C HIS A 407 -1.76 -7.31 -25.13
N GLY A 408 -0.54 -7.82 -25.33
CA GLY A 408 0.25 -7.66 -26.54
C GLY A 408 0.10 -8.79 -27.57
N GLY A 409 -0.69 -9.84 -27.28
CA GLY A 409 -0.86 -10.99 -28.17
C GLY A 409 0.40 -11.86 -28.34
N LEU A 410 1.27 -11.89 -27.33
CA LEU A 410 2.57 -12.59 -27.34
C LEU A 410 2.39 -14.00 -26.76
N LEU A 411 1.74 -14.90 -27.51
CA LEU A 411 1.38 -16.24 -27.04
C LEU A 411 2.61 -17.09 -26.71
N ASP A 412 3.61 -17.09 -27.60
CA ASP A 412 4.79 -17.94 -27.47
C ASP A 412 5.68 -17.47 -26.32
N GLU A 413 5.94 -16.16 -26.23
CA GLU A 413 6.65 -15.56 -25.11
C GLU A 413 5.90 -15.77 -23.78
N GLY A 414 4.56 -15.70 -23.80
CA GLY A 414 3.74 -16.00 -22.63
C GLY A 414 3.92 -17.43 -22.11
N ARG A 415 4.03 -18.42 -23.01
CA ARG A 415 4.33 -19.81 -22.64
C ARG A 415 5.72 -19.96 -22.06
N GLU A 416 6.73 -19.38 -22.72
CA GLU A 416 8.11 -19.42 -22.24
C GLU A 416 8.24 -18.83 -20.83
N ILE A 417 7.59 -17.69 -20.60
CA ILE A 417 7.58 -17.01 -19.30
C ILE A 417 6.88 -17.88 -18.25
N PHE A 418 5.72 -18.44 -18.56
CA PHE A 418 4.98 -19.31 -17.64
C PHE A 418 5.78 -20.57 -17.28
N GLU A 419 6.48 -21.18 -18.23
CA GLU A 419 7.33 -22.34 -17.95
C GLU A 419 8.59 -21.99 -17.16
N SER A 420 9.22 -20.85 -17.48
CA SER A 420 10.44 -20.39 -16.79
C SER A 420 10.19 -20.13 -15.30
N LEU A 421 8.97 -19.71 -14.95
CA LEU A 421 8.54 -19.43 -13.58
C LEU A 421 8.89 -20.57 -12.62
N SER A 422 8.54 -21.80 -12.98
CA SER A 422 8.85 -22.98 -12.17
C SER A 422 10.19 -23.62 -12.51
N LYS A 423 10.54 -23.74 -13.81
CA LYS A 423 11.74 -24.48 -14.25
C LYS A 423 13.04 -23.73 -13.94
N VAL A 424 13.05 -22.40 -14.03
CA VAL A 424 14.27 -21.57 -13.90
C VAL A 424 14.31 -20.87 -12.55
N TYR A 425 13.19 -20.31 -12.10
CA TYR A 425 13.15 -19.49 -10.88
C TYR A 425 12.64 -20.25 -9.64
N GLY A 426 12.13 -21.48 -9.82
CA GLY A 426 11.62 -22.29 -8.70
C GLY A 426 10.43 -21.66 -7.99
N ILE A 427 9.66 -20.81 -8.68
CA ILE A 427 8.45 -20.18 -8.17
C ILE A 427 7.28 -21.08 -8.53
N ASP A 428 6.38 -21.34 -7.58
CA ASP A 428 5.15 -22.08 -7.85
C ASP A 428 4.10 -21.16 -8.48
N PRO A 429 3.37 -21.59 -9.54
CA PRO A 429 2.37 -20.74 -10.15
C PRO A 429 1.15 -20.54 -9.22
N HIS A 430 0.79 -19.28 -8.96
CA HIS A 430 -0.42 -18.89 -8.23
C HIS A 430 -1.61 -18.62 -9.16
N LEU A 431 -2.79 -18.41 -8.58
CA LEU A 431 -4.05 -18.14 -9.31
C LEU A 431 -3.91 -17.03 -10.36
N ASP A 432 -3.22 -15.93 -10.01
CA ASP A 432 -3.00 -14.82 -10.93
C ASP A 432 -2.22 -15.22 -12.19
N HIS A 433 -1.24 -16.12 -12.07
CA HIS A 433 -0.47 -16.62 -13.22
C HIS A 433 -1.35 -17.49 -14.13
N TYR A 434 -2.14 -18.40 -13.54
CA TYR A 434 -3.08 -19.23 -14.30
C TYR A 434 -4.16 -18.38 -14.99
N ALA A 435 -4.71 -17.39 -14.30
CA ALA A 435 -5.70 -16.48 -14.87
C ALA A 435 -5.13 -15.73 -16.09
N CYS A 436 -3.89 -15.22 -16.00
CA CYS A 436 -3.22 -14.59 -17.13
C CYS A 436 -2.99 -15.57 -18.29
N MET A 437 -2.56 -16.80 -17.99
CA MET A 437 -2.31 -17.82 -19.02
C MET A 437 -3.61 -18.27 -19.73
N VAL A 438 -4.71 -18.41 -18.98
CA VAL A 438 -6.05 -18.66 -19.53
C VAL A 438 -6.51 -17.50 -20.41
N ASP A 439 -6.26 -16.25 -20.01
CA ASP A 439 -6.55 -15.07 -20.84
C ASP A 439 -5.71 -15.04 -22.13
N ILE A 440 -4.41 -15.37 -22.05
CA ILE A 440 -3.52 -15.50 -23.23
C ILE A 440 -4.08 -16.54 -24.22
N LEU A 441 -4.35 -17.76 -23.74
CA LEU A 441 -4.87 -18.86 -24.58
C LEU A 441 -6.25 -18.52 -25.13
N GLY A 442 -7.10 -17.95 -24.28
CA GLY A 442 -8.46 -17.56 -24.62
C GLY A 442 -8.50 -16.51 -25.73
N ARG A 443 -7.70 -15.45 -25.63
CA ARG A 443 -7.62 -14.39 -26.66
C ARG A 443 -7.03 -14.89 -27.98
N ALA A 444 -6.14 -15.89 -27.92
CA ALA A 444 -5.60 -16.58 -29.09
C ALA A 444 -6.58 -17.59 -29.72
N GLY A 445 -7.77 -17.78 -29.16
CA GLY A 445 -8.76 -18.74 -29.64
C GLY A 445 -8.48 -20.20 -29.28
N ARG A 446 -7.46 -20.48 -28.47
CA ARG A 446 -7.08 -21.84 -28.03
C ARG A 446 -7.91 -22.28 -26.82
N LEU A 447 -9.23 -22.24 -26.94
CA LEU A 447 -10.17 -22.43 -25.82
C LEU A 447 -10.11 -23.82 -25.19
N SER A 448 -9.90 -24.86 -25.99
CA SER A 448 -9.76 -26.23 -25.48
C SER A 448 -8.54 -26.39 -24.58
N GLU A 449 -7.42 -25.74 -24.92
CA GLU A 449 -6.22 -25.76 -24.08
C GLU A 449 -6.36 -24.89 -22.84
N ALA A 450 -7.10 -23.79 -22.93
CA ALA A 450 -7.45 -22.99 -21.77
C ALA A 450 -8.31 -23.80 -20.77
N GLU A 451 -9.27 -24.59 -21.26
CA GLU A 451 -10.05 -25.53 -20.45
C GLU A 451 -9.16 -26.62 -19.84
N GLU A 452 -8.26 -27.23 -20.63
CA GLU A 452 -7.34 -28.26 -20.15
C GLU A 452 -6.35 -27.72 -19.11
N LEU A 453 -5.91 -26.46 -19.22
CA LEU A 453 -5.06 -25.82 -18.22
C LEU A 453 -5.79 -25.66 -16.87
N ILE A 454 -7.06 -25.28 -16.90
CA ILE A 454 -7.91 -25.16 -15.70
C ILE A 454 -8.17 -26.53 -15.06
N GLU A 455 -8.25 -27.60 -15.86
CA GLU A 455 -8.44 -28.95 -15.33
C GLU A 455 -7.16 -29.53 -14.71
N ARG A 456 -5.99 -29.09 -15.17
CA ARG A 456 -4.68 -29.57 -14.68
C ARG A 456 -4.10 -28.75 -13.52
N MET A 457 -4.59 -27.54 -13.26
CA MET A 457 -4.01 -26.70 -12.22
C MET A 457 -4.17 -27.33 -10.83
N PRO A 458 -3.15 -27.24 -9.95
CA PRO A 458 -3.17 -27.89 -8.64
C PRO A 458 -3.99 -27.14 -7.58
N ILE A 459 -4.63 -26.02 -7.96
CA ILE A 459 -5.34 -25.10 -7.08
C ILE A 459 -6.77 -24.93 -7.64
N GLU A 460 -7.77 -24.79 -6.79
CA GLU A 460 -9.14 -24.54 -7.25
C GLU A 460 -9.26 -23.22 -8.01
N PRO A 461 -9.83 -23.20 -9.24
CA PRO A 461 -9.92 -21.98 -10.03
C PRO A 461 -10.93 -20.98 -9.43
N ASP A 462 -10.54 -19.72 -9.37
CA ASP A 462 -11.34 -18.64 -8.80
C ASP A 462 -12.22 -17.95 -9.84
N PHE A 463 -12.93 -16.90 -9.41
CA PHE A 463 -13.78 -16.09 -10.28
C PHE A 463 -13.02 -15.46 -11.46
N VAL A 464 -11.74 -15.08 -11.27
CA VAL A 464 -10.96 -14.37 -12.29
C VAL A 464 -10.58 -15.33 -13.43
N VAL A 465 -10.18 -16.56 -13.10
CA VAL A 465 -9.86 -17.60 -14.10
C VAL A 465 -11.08 -17.92 -14.97
N TRP A 466 -12.24 -18.21 -14.35
CA TRP A 466 -13.46 -18.54 -15.09
C TRP A 466 -14.01 -17.36 -15.91
N SER A 467 -13.89 -16.13 -15.39
CA SER A 467 -14.35 -14.94 -16.11
C SER A 467 -13.50 -14.63 -17.34
N SER A 468 -12.19 -14.89 -17.26
CA SER A 468 -11.27 -14.78 -18.39
C SER A 468 -11.63 -15.77 -19.49
N LEU A 469 -11.86 -17.05 -19.14
CA LEU A 469 -12.30 -18.07 -20.09
C LEU A 469 -13.66 -17.73 -20.73
N LEU A 470 -14.63 -17.27 -19.92
CA LEU A 470 -15.97 -16.91 -20.40
C LEU A 470 -15.92 -15.73 -21.39
N GLY A 471 -15.11 -14.72 -21.11
CA GLY A 471 -14.88 -13.59 -22.01
C GLY A 471 -14.33 -14.06 -23.37
N ALA A 472 -13.35 -14.97 -23.35
CA ALA A 472 -12.79 -15.55 -24.56
C ALA A 472 -13.82 -16.40 -25.34
N CYS A 473 -14.58 -17.23 -24.64
CA CYS A 473 -15.67 -18.03 -25.23
C CYS A 473 -16.70 -17.15 -25.94
N SER A 474 -17.10 -16.03 -25.30
CA SER A 474 -18.02 -15.06 -25.91
C SER A 474 -17.44 -14.42 -27.17
N LYS A 475 -16.15 -14.06 -27.16
CA LYS A 475 -15.45 -13.47 -28.31
C LYS A 475 -15.37 -14.43 -29.50
N HIS A 476 -15.05 -15.69 -29.24
CA HIS A 476 -14.89 -16.72 -30.28
C HIS A 476 -16.18 -17.50 -30.59
N ARG A 477 -17.31 -17.10 -29.99
CA ARG A 477 -18.63 -17.73 -30.14
C ARG A 477 -18.65 -19.23 -29.79
N GLU A 478 -17.79 -19.65 -28.86
CA GLU A 478 -17.74 -21.02 -28.36
C GLU A 478 -18.63 -21.15 -27.14
N ALA A 479 -19.75 -21.84 -27.30
CA ALA A 479 -20.79 -21.78 -26.32
C ALA A 479 -20.89 -23.03 -25.41
N ARG A 480 -20.25 -24.17 -25.76
CA ARG A 480 -20.15 -25.32 -24.85
C ARG A 480 -19.27 -24.98 -23.64
N ILE A 481 -18.07 -24.48 -23.89
CA ILE A 481 -17.11 -24.09 -22.84
C ILE A 481 -17.61 -22.83 -22.12
N GLY A 482 -18.22 -21.89 -22.86
CA GLY A 482 -18.82 -20.68 -22.29
C GLY A 482 -19.94 -20.97 -21.27
N GLU A 483 -20.85 -21.90 -21.55
CA GLU A 483 -21.90 -22.29 -20.59
C GLU A 483 -21.33 -22.93 -19.32
N LYS A 484 -20.31 -23.78 -19.45
CA LYS A 484 -19.60 -24.38 -18.30
C LYS A 484 -18.98 -23.28 -17.43
N ALA A 485 -18.24 -22.35 -18.04
CA ALA A 485 -17.60 -21.25 -17.34
C ALA A 485 -18.62 -20.32 -16.65
N ALA A 486 -19.73 -20.00 -17.32
CA ALA A 486 -20.76 -19.14 -16.76
C ALA A 486 -21.48 -19.76 -15.55
N ARG A 487 -21.80 -21.07 -15.61
CA ARG A 487 -22.34 -21.79 -14.44
C ARG A 487 -21.38 -21.77 -13.26
N LYS A 488 -20.10 -22.02 -13.50
CA LYS A 488 -19.05 -21.96 -12.46
C LYS A 488 -18.95 -20.58 -11.81
N LEU A 489 -19.07 -19.49 -12.58
CA LEU A 489 -19.08 -18.13 -12.01
C LEU A 489 -20.29 -17.88 -11.11
N VAL A 490 -21.47 -18.37 -11.49
CA VAL A 490 -22.69 -18.24 -10.69
C VAL A 490 -22.60 -19.07 -9.41
N GLU A 491 -22.02 -20.28 -9.47
CA GLU A 491 -21.74 -21.11 -8.29
C GLU A 491 -20.77 -20.43 -7.30
N LEU A 492 -19.73 -19.76 -7.82
CA LEU A 492 -18.71 -19.09 -7.01
C LEU A 492 -19.20 -17.79 -6.36
N ASP A 493 -19.95 -16.96 -7.08
CA ASP A 493 -20.48 -15.69 -6.58
C ASP A 493 -21.84 -15.35 -7.22
N PRO A 494 -22.97 -15.78 -6.62
CA PRO A 494 -24.31 -15.51 -7.12
C PRO A 494 -24.69 -14.03 -7.14
N GLN A 495 -23.97 -13.15 -6.44
CA GLN A 495 -24.29 -11.73 -6.36
C GLN A 495 -23.70 -10.91 -7.53
N ARG A 496 -22.80 -11.49 -8.33
CA ARG A 496 -22.18 -10.80 -9.47
C ARG A 496 -22.95 -11.00 -10.76
N SER A 497 -23.16 -9.91 -11.49
CA SER A 497 -23.93 -9.92 -12.74
C SER A 497 -23.23 -10.57 -13.93
N VAL A 498 -21.89 -10.68 -13.92
CA VAL A 498 -21.10 -11.10 -15.09
C VAL A 498 -21.51 -12.47 -15.62
N GLY A 499 -21.63 -13.48 -14.74
CA GLY A 499 -22.01 -14.85 -15.13
C GLY A 499 -23.38 -14.90 -15.82
N TYR A 500 -24.41 -14.31 -15.19
CA TYR A 500 -25.76 -14.23 -15.75
C TYR A 500 -25.81 -13.45 -17.07
N VAL A 501 -25.14 -12.29 -17.13
CA VAL A 501 -25.15 -11.43 -18.32
C VAL A 501 -24.51 -12.16 -19.50
N MET A 502 -23.35 -12.78 -19.30
CA MET A 502 -22.65 -13.50 -20.36
C MET A 502 -23.38 -14.77 -20.78
N MET A 503 -23.95 -15.54 -19.85
CA MET A 503 -24.77 -16.72 -20.16
C MET A 503 -26.00 -16.36 -20.99
N SER A 504 -26.72 -15.31 -20.59
CA SER A 504 -27.84 -14.78 -21.38
C SER A 504 -27.41 -14.34 -22.78
N ASN A 505 -26.24 -13.69 -22.91
CA ASN A 505 -25.71 -13.29 -24.22
C ASN A 505 -25.36 -14.51 -25.09
N ILE A 506 -24.79 -15.57 -24.52
CA ILE A 506 -24.49 -16.82 -25.22
C ILE A 506 -25.78 -17.48 -25.74
N TYR A 507 -26.82 -17.56 -24.92
CA TYR A 507 -28.11 -18.11 -25.35
C TYR A 507 -28.78 -17.27 -26.43
N CYS A 508 -28.76 -15.93 -26.31
CA CYS A 508 -29.26 -15.05 -27.39
C CYS A 508 -28.49 -15.25 -28.70
N ALA A 509 -27.16 -15.39 -28.65
CA ALA A 509 -26.34 -15.60 -29.85
C ALA A 509 -26.63 -16.94 -30.54
N ARG A 510 -27.14 -17.93 -29.81
CA ARG A 510 -27.61 -19.24 -30.33
C ARG A 510 -29.08 -19.24 -30.76
N GLY A 511 -29.83 -18.15 -30.55
CA GLY A 511 -31.27 -18.08 -30.79
C GLY A 511 -32.14 -18.69 -29.69
N SER A 512 -31.55 -19.17 -28.59
CA SER A 512 -32.27 -19.73 -27.43
C SER A 512 -32.79 -18.63 -26.50
N TYR A 513 -33.72 -17.80 -26.99
CA TYR A 513 -34.21 -16.63 -26.24
C TYR A 513 -34.99 -16.97 -24.97
N HIS A 514 -35.62 -18.15 -24.93
CA HIS A 514 -36.31 -18.64 -23.73
C HIS A 514 -35.34 -18.83 -22.56
N ASP A 515 -34.23 -19.53 -22.80
CA ASP A 515 -33.20 -19.77 -21.79
C ASP A 515 -32.49 -18.47 -21.40
N ALA A 516 -32.25 -17.57 -22.36
CA ALA A 516 -31.73 -16.24 -22.07
C ALA A 516 -32.66 -15.45 -21.14
N THR A 517 -33.98 -15.56 -21.33
CA THR A 517 -34.99 -14.89 -20.51
C THR A 517 -35.06 -15.51 -19.11
N PHE A 518 -34.95 -16.84 -19.01
CA PHE A 518 -34.88 -17.56 -17.74
C PHE A 518 -33.69 -17.09 -16.89
N VAL A 519 -32.49 -17.05 -17.46
CA VAL A 519 -31.28 -16.54 -16.78
C VAL A 519 -31.45 -15.10 -16.32
N ARG A 520 -32.10 -14.24 -17.12
CA ARG A 520 -32.39 -12.84 -16.75
C ARG A 520 -33.43 -12.74 -15.64
N LYS A 521 -34.36 -13.70 -15.56
CA LYS A 521 -35.34 -13.79 -14.48
C LYS A 521 -34.66 -14.20 -13.18
N GLU A 522 -33.82 -15.24 -13.19
CA GLU A 522 -33.00 -15.64 -12.04
C GLU A 522 -32.16 -14.47 -11.54
N MET A 523 -31.46 -13.77 -12.43
CA MET A 523 -30.66 -12.58 -12.07
C MET A 523 -31.49 -11.52 -11.31
N LYS A 524 -32.76 -11.31 -11.69
CA LYS A 524 -33.67 -10.38 -11.00
C LYS A 524 -34.13 -10.91 -9.66
N GLU A 525 -34.41 -12.21 -9.54
CA GLU A 525 -34.83 -12.86 -8.29
C GLU A 525 -33.73 -12.78 -7.23
N PHE A 526 -32.47 -12.90 -7.61
CA PHE A 526 -31.32 -12.69 -6.73
C PHE A 526 -31.01 -11.20 -6.45
N GLY A 527 -31.79 -10.26 -7.00
CA GLY A 527 -31.60 -8.82 -6.80
C GLY A 527 -30.37 -8.23 -7.52
N VAL A 528 -29.76 -9.00 -8.43
CA VAL A 528 -28.52 -8.63 -9.11
C VAL A 528 -28.82 -7.64 -10.24
N LYS A 529 -28.18 -6.47 -10.19
CA LYS A 529 -28.31 -5.45 -11.24
C LYS A 529 -27.13 -5.49 -12.21
N LYS A 530 -27.41 -5.26 -13.49
CA LYS A 530 -26.38 -5.08 -14.51
C LYS A 530 -25.66 -3.76 -14.25
N GLU A 531 -24.33 -3.79 -14.25
CA GLU A 531 -23.51 -2.58 -14.17
C GLU A 531 -23.70 -1.73 -15.43
N LEU A 532 -23.91 -0.41 -15.24
CA LEU A 532 -24.08 0.53 -16.34
C LEU A 532 -22.71 0.94 -16.90
N GLY A 533 -22.62 1.07 -18.23
CA GLY A 533 -21.43 1.58 -18.89
C GLY A 533 -21.34 3.10 -18.75
N LEU A 534 -20.40 3.55 -17.94
CA LEU A 534 -20.09 4.96 -17.69
C LEU A 534 -18.74 5.30 -18.32
N SER A 535 -18.69 6.45 -18.97
CA SER A 535 -17.46 7.04 -19.50
C SER A 535 -17.31 8.47 -19.04
N TRP A 536 -16.10 8.92 -18.72
CA TRP A 536 -15.85 10.30 -18.30
C TRP A 536 -14.56 10.85 -18.90
N ILE A 537 -14.54 12.18 -19.09
CA ILE A 537 -13.43 12.94 -19.65
C ILE A 537 -13.21 14.22 -18.82
N GLY A 538 -11.95 14.59 -18.63
CA GLY A 538 -11.58 15.84 -17.98
C GLY A 538 -11.32 16.95 -19.01
N ILE A 539 -12.10 18.03 -18.97
CA ILE A 539 -11.90 19.23 -19.80
C ILE A 539 -11.88 20.45 -18.88
N GLY A 540 -10.86 21.30 -19.05
CA GLY A 540 -10.65 22.40 -18.11
C GLY A 540 -10.50 21.87 -16.68
N ASN A 541 -11.24 22.43 -15.72
CA ASN A 541 -11.25 21.99 -14.31
C ASN A 541 -12.43 21.07 -13.95
N LEU A 542 -13.17 20.57 -14.95
CA LEU A 542 -14.38 19.79 -14.75
C LEU A 542 -14.22 18.38 -15.33
N VAL A 543 -14.83 17.41 -14.65
CA VAL A 543 -14.97 16.03 -15.14
C VAL A 543 -16.41 15.87 -15.62
N HIS A 544 -16.57 15.48 -16.88
CA HIS A 544 -17.86 15.30 -17.52
C HIS A 544 -18.14 13.81 -17.66
N GLU A 545 -19.28 13.36 -17.16
CA GLU A 545 -19.68 11.95 -17.12
C GLU A 545 -20.82 11.68 -18.12
N PHE A 546 -20.71 10.55 -18.81
CA PHE A 546 -21.64 10.07 -19.84
C PHE A 546 -22.05 8.65 -19.51
N SER A 547 -23.32 8.33 -19.71
CA SER A 547 -23.88 7.00 -19.49
C SER A 547 -24.61 6.51 -20.74
N ALA A 548 -24.55 5.21 -20.98
CA ALA A 548 -25.38 4.59 -22.01
C ALA A 548 -26.84 4.55 -21.52
N GLY A 549 -27.63 5.56 -21.89
CA GLY A 549 -29.06 5.60 -21.64
C GLY A 549 -29.58 6.51 -20.51
N GLY A 550 -28.76 7.32 -19.82
CA GLY A 550 -29.34 8.34 -18.92
C GLY A 550 -28.42 9.13 -17.97
N ARG A 551 -28.17 10.39 -18.32
CA ARG A 551 -28.27 11.66 -17.56
C ARG A 551 -28.06 12.76 -18.60
N HIS A 552 -28.91 13.79 -18.64
CA HIS A 552 -28.81 14.83 -19.67
C HIS A 552 -27.56 15.68 -19.37
N HIS A 553 -26.52 15.51 -20.20
CA HIS A 553 -25.44 16.47 -20.24
C HIS A 553 -26.00 17.81 -20.77
N PRO A 554 -25.62 18.98 -20.23
CA PRO A 554 -26.17 20.27 -20.68
C PRO A 554 -26.04 20.51 -22.20
N GLN A 555 -24.98 19.96 -22.81
CA GLN A 555 -24.68 20.05 -24.24
C GLN A 555 -25.03 18.77 -25.02
N ILE A 556 -25.93 17.91 -24.52
CA ILE A 556 -26.18 16.60 -25.13
C ILE A 556 -26.68 16.71 -26.58
N GLU A 557 -27.52 17.70 -26.89
CA GLU A 557 -28.02 17.93 -28.25
C GLU A 557 -26.90 18.31 -29.22
N ASP A 558 -26.01 19.20 -28.81
CA ASP A 558 -24.85 19.61 -29.61
C ASP A 558 -23.88 18.43 -29.85
N ILE A 559 -23.67 17.59 -28.81
CA ILE A 559 -22.87 16.37 -28.91
C ILE A 559 -23.50 15.40 -29.93
N TRP A 560 -24.83 15.29 -29.97
CA TRP A 560 -25.51 14.43 -30.94
C TRP A 560 -25.35 14.92 -32.37
N VAL A 561 -25.46 16.23 -32.60
CA VAL A 561 -25.26 16.83 -33.92
C VAL A 561 -23.83 16.58 -34.41
N GLU A 562 -22.82 16.85 -33.58
CA GLU A 562 -21.43 16.63 -33.96
C GLU A 562 -21.11 15.14 -34.11
N LEU A 563 -21.68 14.25 -33.28
CA LEU A 563 -21.49 12.81 -33.40
C LEU A 563 -21.99 12.30 -34.75
N LYS A 564 -23.19 12.72 -35.19
CA LYS A 564 -23.73 12.35 -36.51
C LYS A 564 -22.83 12.85 -37.63
N GLY A 565 -22.37 14.10 -37.56
CA GLY A 565 -21.42 14.67 -38.52
C GLY A 565 -20.10 13.90 -38.56
N HIS A 566 -19.56 13.53 -37.40
CA HIS A 566 -18.34 12.76 -37.28
C HIS A 566 -18.49 11.35 -37.87
N VAL A 567 -19.60 10.66 -37.58
CA VAL A 567 -19.88 9.33 -38.16
C VAL A 567 -19.91 9.37 -39.69
N VAL A 568 -20.45 10.43 -40.31
CA VAL A 568 -20.40 10.60 -41.77
C VAL A 568 -18.95 10.69 -42.27
N ARG A 569 -18.07 11.42 -41.56
CA ARG A 569 -16.64 11.48 -41.89
C ARG A 569 -15.99 10.10 -41.75
N LEU A 570 -16.26 9.38 -40.66
CA LEU A 570 -15.72 8.05 -40.44
C LEU A 570 -16.23 7.00 -41.44
N LYS A 571 -17.50 7.07 -41.87
CA LYS A 571 -18.04 6.17 -42.90
C LYS A 571 -17.28 6.34 -44.23
N LYS A 572 -16.86 7.56 -44.59
CA LYS A 572 -15.98 7.81 -45.76
C LYS A 572 -14.58 7.18 -45.60
N MET A 573 -14.13 6.99 -44.36
CA MET A 573 -12.86 6.31 -44.02
C MET A 573 -13.04 4.80 -43.80
N GLY A 574 -14.22 4.22 -44.13
CA GLY A 574 -14.46 2.78 -44.03
C GLY A 574 -14.95 2.29 -42.66
N TYR A 575 -15.52 3.18 -41.84
CA TYR A 575 -16.24 2.76 -40.62
C TYR A 575 -17.56 2.07 -40.97
N VAL A 576 -17.74 0.86 -40.43
CA VAL A 576 -18.98 0.08 -40.49
C VAL A 576 -19.33 -0.34 -39.08
N ALA A 577 -20.56 -0.05 -38.64
CA ALA A 577 -21.02 -0.40 -37.31
C ALA A 577 -21.19 -1.92 -37.17
N ASP A 578 -20.64 -2.51 -36.11
CA ASP A 578 -20.76 -3.95 -35.86
C ASP A 578 -22.11 -4.28 -35.18
N THR A 579 -23.18 -4.33 -35.97
CA THR A 579 -24.55 -4.57 -35.49
C THR A 579 -24.73 -5.94 -34.85
N SER A 580 -23.80 -6.88 -35.07
CA SER A 580 -23.80 -8.20 -34.43
C SER A 580 -23.61 -8.15 -32.91
N LEU A 581 -23.12 -7.02 -32.39
CA LEU A 581 -22.97 -6.78 -30.95
C LEU A 581 -24.31 -6.46 -30.27
N VAL A 582 -25.35 -6.10 -31.03
CA VAL A 582 -26.69 -5.82 -30.51
C VAL A 582 -27.53 -7.09 -30.63
N LEU A 583 -27.54 -7.90 -29.56
CA LEU A 583 -28.18 -9.22 -29.51
C LEU A 583 -29.73 -9.20 -29.48
N HIS A 584 -30.36 -8.03 -29.60
CA HIS A 584 -31.83 -7.91 -29.62
C HIS A 584 -32.35 -7.92 -31.06
N GLU A 585 -33.47 -8.61 -31.29
CA GLU A 585 -34.20 -8.58 -32.56
C GLU A 585 -34.89 -7.23 -32.76
N ILE A 586 -34.12 -6.28 -33.26
CA ILE A 586 -34.57 -4.98 -33.76
C ILE A 586 -34.03 -4.81 -35.19
N ASP A 587 -34.62 -3.91 -35.94
CA ASP A 587 -34.13 -3.51 -37.26
C ASP A 587 -32.68 -3.00 -37.21
N GLU A 588 -31.92 -3.23 -38.29
CA GLU A 588 -30.50 -2.91 -38.37
C GLU A 588 -30.22 -1.41 -38.13
N GLU A 589 -31.11 -0.52 -38.57
CA GLU A 589 -31.01 0.92 -38.32
C GLU A 589 -31.04 1.25 -36.82
N ARG A 590 -31.99 0.67 -36.07
CA ARG A 590 -32.02 0.81 -34.61
C ARG A 590 -30.84 0.14 -33.90
N LYS A 591 -30.23 -0.91 -34.48
CA LYS A 591 -28.98 -1.50 -33.95
C LYS A 591 -27.82 -0.51 -34.09
N GLU A 592 -27.66 0.12 -35.26
CA GLU A 592 -26.65 1.18 -35.46
C GLU A 592 -26.87 2.34 -34.47
N GLU A 593 -28.11 2.80 -34.31
CA GLU A 593 -28.44 3.91 -33.40
C GLU A 593 -28.06 3.60 -31.94
N ARG A 594 -28.28 2.36 -31.48
CA ARG A 594 -27.88 1.93 -30.13
C ARG A 594 -26.37 1.93 -29.94
N LEU A 595 -25.60 1.52 -30.95
CA LEU A 595 -24.13 1.55 -30.91
C LEU A 595 -23.58 2.98 -30.89
N LEU A 596 -24.29 3.94 -31.48
CA LEU A 596 -23.93 5.36 -31.41
C LEU A 596 -24.17 5.96 -30.01
N ARG A 597 -25.11 5.40 -29.24
CA ARG A 597 -25.42 5.81 -27.86
C ARG A 597 -24.43 5.30 -26.80
N HIS A 598 -23.34 4.66 -27.20
CA HIS A 598 -22.29 4.25 -26.26
C HIS A 598 -21.59 5.46 -25.64
N SER A 599 -21.39 5.43 -24.32
CA SER A 599 -20.91 6.58 -23.55
C SER A 599 -19.50 7.04 -23.95
N GLU A 600 -18.65 6.14 -24.43
CA GLU A 600 -17.31 6.47 -24.93
C GLU A 600 -17.35 7.40 -26.13
N LYS A 601 -18.28 7.15 -27.08
CA LYS A 601 -18.40 7.95 -28.30
C LYS A 601 -18.89 9.37 -27.96
N LEU A 602 -19.82 9.47 -27.02
CA LEU A 602 -20.29 10.74 -26.48
C LEU A 602 -19.16 11.51 -25.79
N ALA A 603 -18.37 10.82 -24.96
CA ALA A 603 -17.23 11.42 -24.28
C ALA A 603 -16.15 11.92 -25.26
N LEU A 604 -15.88 11.17 -26.33
CA LEU A 604 -14.94 11.59 -27.38
C LEU A 604 -15.43 12.85 -28.09
N VAL A 605 -16.65 12.85 -28.58
CA VAL A 605 -17.21 13.98 -29.33
C VAL A 605 -17.26 15.23 -28.46
N PHE A 606 -17.66 15.08 -27.20
CA PHE A 606 -17.59 16.17 -26.24
C PHE A 606 -16.15 16.70 -26.06
N GLY A 607 -15.17 15.79 -25.97
CA GLY A 607 -13.74 16.09 -25.97
C GLY A 607 -13.29 16.87 -27.20
N MET A 608 -13.73 16.46 -28.39
CA MET A 608 -13.40 17.13 -29.65
C MET A 608 -13.97 18.55 -29.70
N MET A 609 -15.21 18.75 -29.23
CA MET A 609 -15.88 20.05 -29.25
C MET A 609 -15.27 21.07 -28.28
N ASN A 610 -14.82 20.61 -27.10
CA ASN A 610 -14.45 21.51 -26.00
C ASN A 610 -12.96 21.49 -25.64
N SER A 611 -12.15 20.63 -26.25
CA SER A 611 -10.70 20.65 -26.04
C SER A 611 -10.04 21.84 -26.74
N SER A 612 -9.03 22.42 -26.10
CA SER A 612 -8.22 23.46 -26.74
C SER A 612 -7.42 22.88 -27.92
N ALA A 613 -7.15 23.70 -28.93
CA ALA A 613 -6.26 23.32 -30.05
C ALA A 613 -4.88 22.84 -29.57
N ALA A 614 -4.37 23.40 -28.47
CA ALA A 614 -3.08 23.03 -27.85
C ALA A 614 -3.10 21.71 -27.05
N GLN A 615 -4.23 21.02 -26.95
CA GLN A 615 -4.31 19.73 -26.26
C GLN A 615 -4.05 18.60 -27.25
N ASP A 616 -2.88 17.97 -27.13
CA ASP A 616 -2.39 16.92 -28.04
C ASP A 616 -3.10 15.57 -27.87
N SER A 617 -3.63 15.28 -26.67
CA SER A 617 -4.32 14.02 -26.38
C SER A 617 -5.66 14.18 -25.64
N LEU A 618 -6.62 13.35 -26.02
CA LEU A 618 -7.93 13.22 -25.36
C LEU A 618 -7.94 11.97 -24.48
N LYS A 619 -8.18 12.13 -23.18
CA LYS A 619 -8.16 11.02 -22.21
C LYS A 619 -9.57 10.69 -21.73
N ILE A 620 -10.04 9.51 -22.07
CA ILE A 620 -11.37 8.99 -21.74
C ILE A 620 -11.20 7.80 -20.80
N MET A 621 -12.01 7.77 -19.75
CA MET A 621 -12.02 6.69 -18.77
C MET A 621 -13.36 5.98 -18.84
N LYS A 622 -13.37 4.66 -18.75
CA LYS A 622 -14.56 3.81 -18.81
C LYS A 622 -14.50 2.76 -17.71
N ASN A 623 -15.62 2.54 -17.03
CA ASN A 623 -15.70 1.56 -15.93
C ASN A 623 -15.77 0.10 -16.40
N ILE A 624 -16.15 -0.16 -17.66
CA ILE A 624 -16.25 -1.50 -18.26
C ILE A 624 -15.35 -1.59 -19.50
N ARG A 625 -15.07 -2.80 -19.99
CA ARG A 625 -14.31 -3.03 -21.24
C ARG A 625 -14.95 -2.30 -22.43
N ILE A 626 -14.15 -1.62 -23.25
CA ILE A 626 -14.63 -1.02 -24.51
C ILE A 626 -15.09 -2.13 -25.47
N CYS A 627 -16.19 -1.95 -26.21
CA CYS A 627 -16.60 -2.95 -27.20
C CYS A 627 -15.79 -2.85 -28.51
N LYS A 628 -15.81 -3.89 -29.34
CA LYS A 628 -15.09 -3.94 -30.63
C LYS A 628 -15.46 -2.78 -31.56
N ASP A 629 -16.75 -2.43 -31.61
CA ASP A 629 -17.23 -1.31 -32.43
C ASP A 629 -16.69 0.05 -31.93
N CYS A 630 -16.76 0.32 -30.61
CA CYS A 630 -16.18 1.53 -30.03
C CYS A 630 -14.66 1.57 -30.22
N HIS A 631 -13.96 0.44 -30.12
CA HIS A 631 -12.52 0.37 -30.37
C HIS A 631 -12.19 0.78 -31.82
N ARG A 632 -12.91 0.24 -32.81
CA ARG A 632 -12.74 0.61 -34.23
C ARG A 632 -13.12 2.07 -34.50
N PHE A 633 -14.16 2.57 -33.83
CA PHE A 633 -14.57 3.97 -33.90
C PHE A 633 -13.43 4.88 -33.40
N MET A 634 -12.88 4.63 -32.20
CA MET A 634 -11.78 5.42 -31.63
C MET A 634 -10.53 5.39 -32.53
N LYS A 635 -10.20 4.22 -33.08
CA LYS A 635 -9.09 4.03 -34.02
C LYS A 635 -9.22 4.98 -35.21
N LEU A 636 -10.33 4.90 -35.95
CA LEU A 636 -10.56 5.77 -37.12
C LEU A 636 -10.72 7.25 -36.73
N SER A 637 -11.30 7.54 -35.56
CA SER A 637 -11.39 8.90 -35.03
C SER A 637 -10.02 9.52 -34.80
N SER A 638 -9.04 8.77 -34.27
CA SER A 638 -7.68 9.28 -34.03
C SER A 638 -7.00 9.74 -35.33
N GLU A 639 -7.22 9.01 -36.42
CA GLU A 639 -6.76 9.37 -37.77
C GLU A 639 -7.52 10.59 -38.30
N CYS A 640 -8.85 10.61 -38.16
CA CYS A 640 -9.70 11.69 -38.65
C CYS A 640 -9.41 13.04 -37.98
N ILE A 641 -9.10 13.05 -36.68
CA ILE A 641 -8.88 14.29 -35.90
C ILE A 641 -7.40 14.65 -35.77
N GLY A 642 -6.47 13.73 -36.09
CA GLY A 642 -5.03 13.95 -35.96
C GLY A 642 -4.55 14.14 -34.52
N LYS A 643 -5.27 13.59 -33.52
CA LYS A 643 -4.90 13.65 -32.10
C LYS A 643 -4.83 12.25 -31.51
N GLU A 644 -3.99 12.08 -30.50
CA GLU A 644 -3.97 10.85 -29.70
C GLU A 644 -5.26 10.75 -28.88
N ILE A 645 -5.92 9.60 -28.93
CA ILE A 645 -7.04 9.28 -28.05
C ILE A 645 -6.58 8.18 -27.10
N VAL A 646 -6.57 8.47 -25.80
CA VAL A 646 -6.25 7.50 -24.76
C VAL A 646 -7.53 7.07 -24.08
N VAL A 647 -7.89 5.78 -24.20
CA VAL A 647 -9.05 5.22 -23.50
C VAL A 647 -8.60 4.22 -22.45
N ARG A 648 -8.86 4.52 -21.17
CA ARG A 648 -8.74 3.52 -20.10
C ARG A 648 -10.05 2.78 -19.94
N ASP A 649 -10.05 1.48 -20.17
CA ASP A 649 -11.17 0.61 -19.82
C ASP A 649 -10.95 -0.07 -18.45
N SER A 650 -11.81 -1.02 -18.09
CA SER A 650 -11.71 -1.75 -16.81
C SER A 650 -10.43 -2.57 -16.66
N SER A 651 -9.73 -2.85 -17.75
CA SER A 651 -8.59 -3.78 -17.82
C SER A 651 -7.27 -3.13 -18.26
N ARG A 652 -7.31 -2.15 -19.17
CA ARG A 652 -6.12 -1.58 -19.81
C ARG A 652 -6.36 -0.20 -20.42
N PHE A 653 -5.27 0.41 -20.87
CA PHE A 653 -5.27 1.58 -21.73
C PHE A 653 -5.14 1.19 -23.19
N HIS A 654 -5.85 1.92 -24.03
CA HIS A 654 -5.76 1.89 -25.47
C HIS A 654 -5.25 3.26 -25.92
N HIS A 655 -4.08 3.31 -26.54
CA HIS A 655 -3.56 4.53 -27.17
C HIS A 655 -3.86 4.45 -28.66
N PHE A 656 -4.81 5.26 -29.11
CA PHE A 656 -5.17 5.37 -30.51
C PHE A 656 -4.40 6.53 -31.14
N ILE A 657 -3.50 6.23 -32.06
CA ILE A 657 -2.61 7.19 -32.72
C ILE A 657 -2.64 6.88 -34.21
N HIS A 658 -2.99 7.88 -35.04
CA HIS A 658 -2.98 7.77 -36.51
C HIS A 658 -3.66 6.52 -37.07
N GLY A 659 -4.79 6.11 -36.49
CA GLY A 659 -5.51 4.95 -36.97
C GLY A 659 -4.92 3.61 -36.52
N GLU A 660 -4.01 3.58 -35.55
CA GLU A 660 -3.49 2.38 -34.90
C GLU A 660 -3.81 2.39 -33.40
N CYS A 661 -3.80 1.21 -32.75
CA CYS A 661 -3.99 1.10 -31.31
C CYS A 661 -2.80 0.38 -30.68
N SER A 662 -2.36 0.82 -29.49
CA SER A 662 -1.27 0.17 -28.74
C SER A 662 -1.50 -1.30 -28.41
N CYS A 663 -2.73 -1.81 -28.50
CA CYS A 663 -3.02 -3.24 -28.31
C CYS A 663 -2.86 -4.09 -29.58
N GLY A 664 -2.48 -3.51 -30.73
CA GLY A 664 -2.30 -4.25 -31.99
C GLY A 664 -3.58 -4.92 -32.51
N ASP A 665 -4.75 -4.33 -32.21
CA ASP A 665 -6.08 -4.91 -32.45
C ASP A 665 -6.34 -6.26 -31.76
N TYR A 666 -5.49 -6.63 -30.79
CA TYR A 666 -5.71 -7.75 -29.88
C TYR A 666 -6.72 -7.34 -28.80
N TRP A 667 -7.93 -7.02 -29.26
CA TRP A 667 -9.05 -6.47 -28.50
C TRP A 667 -9.61 -7.47 -27.49
#